data_AF-D0MEV6-F1
#
_entry.id   AF-D0MEV6-F1
#
_cell.length_a   1.000
_cell.length_b   1.000
_cell.length_c   1.000
_cell.angle_alpha   90.00
_cell.angle_beta   90.00
_cell.angle_gamma   90.00
#
_symmetry.space_group_name_H-M   'P 1'
#
loop_
_entity.id
_entity.type
_entity.pdbx_description
1 polymer ?
#
loop_
_entity_poly.entity_id
_entity_poly.type
_entity_poly.pdbx_seq_one_letter_code
_entity_poly.pdbx_strand_id
1 'polypeptide(L)'
;MAELRFVKIHDYLWEIPRTGGMRVPARIYASEKILRELKEDQAPQQAVNVAHLPGIVKYSLAMPDIHWGYGFPIGGVAAFDLDEGVISPGGVGYDINCLTGEARVLHAHGYYRTIAEIVEAGTNDPLCSYRFAVRRPESARIIYRFGETPRTRVWRVWTRGGDTVEATEDHPFWTPQGMVPLRELRPGDRVAFCPFEGVPYEAPSSETILSPEAFWEALRQLGIPDRGRRYRQLVRYLTRRGLLPLRYDSPALPLLCKLLGYLLGDGTCYRERNGRIRLVAYGRAEDLEAMRHDLEALGVRAARLRRRRRRHRVQTVYRPYAFEREEVSLHITSRAFALLLVALGMPIGDRTAQDFEAPAWLERAPRWQKRLFLAGLFGAELSAPRLMSGHARTFATPVLTLTKRAPFAESGRRFLETLARWAAELGVRTQAIEARRELLATGERVRWQWRMASDPASLRALWGRIGYEYNFRRQHEAACALQYVKYKEQVVRQRQEAVRLLRRWRAAGVSVGEATRRLADQDINRRFVERTYYEQRGDTPRIGDAVCSYAAFRRERQNGQEPLGCVWEEIVRIEPVERPELRVYDLTVDHPDHNFIANGFVVSNCGVRLLASRLTYEEVEPHLERLVEMLFRRVPTGVGASGALRVSKQELRRVAVEGAHWAVRHGFGSEVDLEFIEENGRIEGADPAAVSERAYERGADQLGTLGSGNHFLEVGYVAQIFDDEAARVMGLFPGQVTVIIHTGSRGFGYQICDDYLAVMDRALARYHIRLPDRQLACAPLRSPEGQQYLAAMRCGINFAFANRQIIAHNTRKAFAEALGMREEDIGLRTVYEVAHNIAKIEEHTIDGERRRVCVHRKGATRAFPPGHSQIPAAYRSIGQPVLIPGDMGRYSYVLVGTEQAMQETFGSTCHGAGRQLSRTKAKKVASGRHVAEELRARGIIVRGASIRTINEEIPEAYKDVAEVVEVCHRAGISRKVAQLRPIGCIKG
;
A
#
# COMPACT_ATOMS: atom_id res chain seq x y z
N MET A 1 -5.42 -9.51 32.70
CA MET A 1 -4.97 -8.16 33.11
C MET A 1 -5.60 -7.83 34.44
N ALA A 2 -5.18 -6.78 35.14
CA ALA A 2 -6.01 -6.25 36.22
C ALA A 2 -7.30 -5.65 35.63
N GLU A 3 -8.43 -5.82 36.31
CA GLU A 3 -9.69 -5.21 35.89
C GLU A 3 -9.67 -3.72 36.22
N LEU A 4 -9.87 -2.85 35.21
CA LEU A 4 -9.78 -1.41 35.40
C LEU A 4 -11.01 -0.89 36.17
N ARG A 5 -10.77 -0.41 37.39
CA ARG A 5 -11.82 0.17 38.25
C ARG A 5 -12.17 1.58 37.79
N PHE A 6 -13.25 1.68 37.01
CA PHE A 6 -13.89 2.96 36.68
C PHE A 6 -14.74 3.47 37.87
N VAL A 7 -14.54 4.72 38.24
CA VAL A 7 -15.33 5.47 39.23
C VAL A 7 -16.09 6.57 38.49
N LYS A 8 -17.42 6.63 38.67
CA LYS A 8 -18.26 7.68 38.07
C LYS A 8 -18.00 9.01 38.79
N ILE A 9 -17.59 10.05 38.06
CA ILE A 9 -17.46 11.42 38.59
C ILE A 9 -18.75 12.18 38.33
N HIS A 10 -19.27 12.10 37.10
CA HIS A 10 -20.64 12.46 36.73
C HIS A 10 -21.07 11.63 35.50
N ASP A 11 -22.26 11.85 34.95
CA ASP A 11 -22.85 11.01 33.87
C ASP A 11 -22.04 10.91 32.57
N TYR A 12 -21.03 11.76 32.41
CA TYR A 12 -20.21 11.88 31.20
C TYR A 12 -18.70 11.79 31.47
N LEU A 13 -18.28 11.54 32.71
CA LEU A 13 -16.86 11.49 33.12
C LEU A 13 -16.59 10.38 34.13
N TRP A 14 -15.57 9.59 33.84
CA TRP A 14 -15.17 8.41 34.60
C TRP A 14 -13.68 8.50 34.94
N GLU A 15 -13.31 8.25 36.18
CA GLU A 15 -11.93 8.23 36.63
C GLU A 15 -11.45 6.81 36.90
N ILE A 16 -10.23 6.50 36.48
CA ILE A 16 -9.46 5.34 36.92
C ILE A 16 -8.47 5.88 37.97
N PRO A 17 -8.67 5.55 39.27
CA PRO A 17 -7.83 6.07 40.34
C PRO A 17 -6.35 5.74 40.17
N ARG A 18 -5.49 6.59 40.75
CA ARG A 18 -4.03 6.42 40.72
C ARG A 18 -3.62 5.10 41.38
N THR A 19 -2.99 4.21 40.62
CA THR A 19 -2.50 2.90 41.07
C THR A 19 -1.08 2.63 40.58
N GLY A 20 -0.31 1.81 41.30
CA GLY A 20 1.06 1.46 40.93
C GLY A 20 1.96 2.68 40.77
N GLY A 21 2.59 2.82 39.60
CA GLY A 21 3.49 3.93 39.26
C GLY A 21 2.81 5.15 38.62
N MET A 22 1.48 5.18 38.55
CA MET A 22 0.74 6.36 38.06
C MET A 22 1.08 7.56 38.96
N ARG A 23 1.34 8.72 38.36
CA ARG A 23 1.59 10.00 39.06
C ARG A 23 0.28 10.75 39.31
N VAL A 24 -0.59 10.74 38.31
CA VAL A 24 -1.94 11.33 38.27
C VAL A 24 -3.00 10.23 38.06
N PRO A 25 -4.30 10.49 38.31
CA PRO A 25 -5.39 9.63 37.84
C PRO A 25 -5.51 9.66 36.30
N ALA A 26 -6.20 8.67 35.73
CA ALA A 26 -6.64 8.74 34.34
C ALA A 26 -8.15 9.03 34.28
N ARG A 27 -8.60 9.89 33.36
CA ARG A 27 -10.00 10.34 33.21
C ARG A 27 -10.49 10.13 31.78
N ILE A 28 -11.67 9.54 31.64
CA ILE A 28 -12.29 9.23 30.34
C ILE A 28 -13.68 9.87 30.28
N TYR A 29 -13.88 10.73 29.27
CA TYR A 29 -15.19 11.28 28.95
C TYR A 29 -15.97 10.25 28.14
N ALA A 30 -17.13 9.80 28.65
CA ALA A 30 -17.94 8.77 28.01
C ALA A 30 -19.38 8.77 28.54
N SER A 31 -20.35 8.54 27.65
CA SER A 31 -21.69 8.09 28.06
C SER A 31 -21.60 6.71 28.71
N GLU A 32 -22.64 6.28 29.44
CA GLU A 32 -22.70 4.89 29.92
C GLU A 32 -22.71 3.84 28.79
N LYS A 33 -23.13 4.22 27.58
CA LYS A 33 -23.05 3.36 26.40
C LYS A 33 -21.61 3.23 25.90
N ILE A 34 -20.93 4.36 25.67
CA ILE A 34 -19.51 4.38 25.26
C ILE A 34 -18.62 3.70 26.32
N LEU A 35 -18.93 3.86 27.62
CA LEU A 35 -18.19 3.15 28.68
C LEU A 35 -18.35 1.62 28.59
N ARG A 36 -19.54 1.11 28.23
CA ARG A 36 -19.76 -0.34 28.04
C ARG A 36 -18.90 -0.87 26.88
N GLU A 37 -18.85 -0.13 25.77
CA GLU A 37 -17.95 -0.44 24.64
C GLU A 37 -16.47 -0.42 25.07
N LEU A 38 -16.05 0.59 25.83
CA LEU A 38 -14.65 0.76 26.25
C LEU A 38 -14.17 -0.24 27.30
N LYS A 39 -15.07 -0.95 28.00
CA LYS A 39 -14.70 -2.09 28.86
C LYS A 39 -14.25 -3.32 28.06
N GLU A 40 -14.53 -3.37 26.76
CA GLU A 40 -14.07 -4.41 25.84
C GLU A 40 -12.81 -3.97 25.03
N ASP A 41 -12.41 -2.69 25.13
CA ASP A 41 -11.23 -2.12 24.47
C ASP A 41 -10.00 -2.11 25.41
N GLN A 42 -8.81 -1.94 24.84
CA GLN A 42 -7.54 -1.76 25.53
C GLN A 42 -7.12 -0.29 25.64
N ALA A 43 -7.73 0.63 24.89
CA ALA A 43 -7.41 2.05 24.90
C ALA A 43 -7.41 2.71 26.31
N PRO A 44 -8.31 2.34 27.26
CA PRO A 44 -8.23 2.84 28.63
C PRO A 44 -6.90 2.51 29.35
N GLN A 45 -6.25 1.39 29.03
CA GLN A 45 -4.94 1.04 29.57
C GLN A 45 -3.84 1.96 29.02
N GLN A 46 -3.97 2.49 27.80
CA GLN A 46 -3.03 3.48 27.27
C GLN A 46 -3.11 4.80 28.03
N ALA A 47 -4.31 5.26 28.40
CA ALA A 47 -4.49 6.42 29.28
C ALA A 47 -3.86 6.19 30.67
N VAL A 48 -4.00 5.00 31.25
CA VAL A 48 -3.29 4.60 32.48
C VAL A 48 -1.76 4.59 32.30
N ASN A 49 -1.24 4.11 31.17
CA ASN A 49 0.19 4.11 30.89
C ASN A 49 0.73 5.56 30.78
N VAL A 50 0.03 6.44 30.07
CA VAL A 50 0.35 7.88 29.95
C VAL A 50 0.44 8.56 31.34
N ALA A 51 -0.41 8.15 32.30
CA ALA A 51 -0.43 8.69 33.66
C ALA A 51 0.86 8.47 34.48
N HIS A 52 1.84 7.71 33.97
CA HIS A 52 3.13 7.47 34.62
C HIS A 52 4.25 8.45 34.18
N LEU A 53 4.07 9.18 33.07
CA LEU A 53 5.13 9.98 32.44
C LEU A 53 5.65 11.11 33.36
N PRO A 54 6.97 11.40 33.40
CA PRO A 54 7.53 12.44 34.27
C PRO A 54 6.92 13.82 34.03
N GLY A 55 6.73 14.59 35.11
CA GLY A 55 6.12 15.91 35.11
C GLY A 55 4.70 16.00 34.54
N ILE A 56 3.97 14.89 34.36
CA ILE A 56 2.54 14.95 34.03
C ILE A 56 1.75 15.60 35.17
N VAL A 57 0.86 16.52 34.83
CA VAL A 57 0.08 17.31 35.79
C VAL A 57 -1.42 17.05 35.67
N LYS A 58 -2.15 17.21 36.78
CA LYS A 58 -3.60 17.04 36.93
C LYS A 58 -4.10 15.62 36.59
N TYR A 59 -4.21 15.27 35.30
CA TYR A 59 -4.81 14.02 34.81
C TYR A 59 -4.17 13.55 33.50
N SER A 60 -4.21 12.24 33.26
CA SER A 60 -4.15 11.66 31.91
C SER A 60 -5.57 11.56 31.35
N LEU A 61 -5.86 12.16 30.20
CA LEU A 61 -7.22 12.39 29.72
C LEU A 61 -7.52 11.60 28.44
N ALA A 62 -8.77 11.17 28.29
CA ALA A 62 -9.31 10.54 27.09
C ALA A 62 -10.68 11.12 26.72
N MET A 63 -10.82 11.58 25.48
CA MET A 63 -12.05 12.11 24.88
C MET A 63 -13.00 10.97 24.41
N PRO A 64 -14.30 11.20 24.15
CA PRO A 64 -15.28 10.12 23.93
C PRO A 64 -15.08 9.33 22.63
N ASP A 65 -14.35 9.89 21.68
CA ASP A 65 -13.86 9.27 20.46
C ASP A 65 -12.65 8.34 20.68
N ILE A 66 -12.25 8.10 21.94
CA ILE A 66 -11.13 7.22 22.31
C ILE A 66 -11.19 5.85 21.63
N HIS A 67 -10.04 5.44 21.09
CA HIS A 67 -9.74 4.10 20.56
C HIS A 67 -8.22 3.85 20.54
N TRP A 68 -7.81 2.59 20.37
CA TRP A 68 -6.42 2.16 20.48
C TRP A 68 -5.46 2.90 19.52
N GLY A 69 -4.40 3.48 20.08
CA GLY A 69 -3.34 4.19 19.38
C GLY A 69 -1.96 3.58 19.57
N TYR A 70 -0.92 4.37 19.33
CA TYR A 70 0.49 4.03 19.58
C TYR A 70 0.97 4.80 20.82
N GLY A 71 1.34 4.14 21.91
CA GLY A 71 1.72 4.79 23.17
C GLY A 71 0.56 5.52 23.85
N PHE A 72 0.26 6.74 23.38
CA PHE A 72 -1.00 7.42 23.70
C PHE A 72 -2.15 6.81 22.87
N PRO A 73 -3.37 6.69 23.44
CA PRO A 73 -4.55 6.36 22.67
C PRO A 73 -4.89 7.49 21.70
N ILE A 74 -5.67 7.19 20.67
CA ILE A 74 -6.38 8.24 19.92
C ILE A 74 -7.51 8.75 20.82
N GLY A 75 -7.79 10.05 20.82
CA GLY A 75 -8.60 10.72 21.85
C GLY A 75 -7.80 11.15 23.09
N GLY A 76 -6.48 10.91 23.11
CA GLY A 76 -5.63 11.17 24.28
C GLY A 76 -5.18 12.62 24.43
N VAL A 77 -5.23 13.14 25.66
CA VAL A 77 -4.65 14.43 26.06
C VAL A 77 -3.86 14.28 27.36
N ALA A 78 -2.70 14.92 27.45
CA ALA A 78 -1.94 15.05 28.71
C ALA A 78 -1.14 16.35 28.71
N ALA A 79 -1.03 16.99 29.87
CA ALA A 79 -0.19 18.17 30.04
C ALA A 79 1.03 17.85 30.91
N PHE A 80 2.16 18.49 30.57
CA PHE A 80 3.46 18.28 31.20
C PHE A 80 4.05 19.61 31.67
N ASP A 81 4.59 19.64 32.88
CA ASP A 81 5.36 20.76 33.39
C ASP A 81 6.56 21.10 32.47
N LEU A 82 6.95 22.38 32.34
CA LEU A 82 8.05 22.75 31.44
C LEU A 82 9.44 22.40 31.97
N ASP A 83 9.63 22.29 33.28
CA ASP A 83 10.91 22.04 33.93
C ASP A 83 11.10 20.56 34.25
N GLU A 84 10.09 19.91 34.83
CA GLU A 84 10.13 18.47 35.19
C GLU A 84 9.52 17.53 34.13
N GLY A 85 8.76 18.08 33.18
CA GLY A 85 7.97 17.31 32.23
C GLY A 85 8.70 16.94 30.93
N VAL A 86 7.99 16.20 30.08
CA VAL A 86 8.56 15.51 28.93
C VAL A 86 7.82 15.80 27.62
N ILE A 87 8.52 15.61 26.51
CA ILE A 87 7.96 15.63 25.15
C ILE A 87 8.09 14.24 24.54
N SER A 88 6.97 13.64 24.14
CA SER A 88 6.91 12.33 23.46
C SER A 88 6.32 12.45 22.05
N PRO A 89 7.02 12.01 21.00
CA PRO A 89 6.42 11.85 19.67
C PRO A 89 5.30 10.80 19.65
N GLY A 90 5.35 9.81 20.55
CA GLY A 90 4.23 8.87 20.76
C GLY A 90 2.94 9.57 21.20
N GLY A 91 3.05 10.65 21.98
CA GLY A 91 1.94 11.52 22.39
C GLY A 91 1.52 12.60 21.41
N VAL A 92 2.27 12.79 20.32
CA VAL A 92 1.87 13.65 19.19
C VAL A 92 1.20 12.82 18.10
N GLY A 93 1.78 11.66 17.77
CA GLY A 93 1.21 10.66 16.87
C GLY A 93 2.10 10.30 15.68
N TYR A 94 1.93 9.05 15.23
CA TYR A 94 2.64 8.44 14.12
C TYR A 94 1.67 8.00 13.04
N ASP A 95 2.05 8.18 11.78
CA ASP A 95 1.43 7.55 10.60
C ASP A 95 2.18 6.25 10.20
N ILE A 96 2.88 5.58 11.14
CA ILE A 96 3.93 4.56 10.88
C ILE A 96 3.46 3.12 11.13
N ASN A 97 4.05 2.19 10.37
CA ASN A 97 3.80 0.75 10.32
C ASN A 97 5.04 0.03 9.70
N CYS A 98 5.65 -1.01 10.29
CA CYS A 98 6.97 -1.53 9.85
C CYS A 98 7.10 -3.08 9.64
N LEU A 99 8.08 -3.51 8.84
CA LEU A 99 8.46 -4.91 8.50
C LEU A 99 9.88 -5.26 8.97
N THR A 100 10.23 -6.51 9.30
CA THR A 100 11.63 -6.82 9.67
C THR A 100 12.60 -6.76 8.48
N GLY A 101 13.88 -6.52 8.76
CA GLY A 101 14.93 -6.34 7.76
C GLY A 101 15.03 -7.44 6.70
N GLU A 102 14.69 -8.69 7.04
CA GLU A 102 14.74 -9.84 6.12
C GLU A 102 13.55 -9.93 5.15
N ALA A 103 12.56 -9.04 5.26
CA ALA A 103 11.38 -9.05 4.39
C ALA A 103 11.80 -8.82 2.92
N ARG A 104 11.59 -9.84 2.08
CA ARG A 104 11.91 -9.85 0.65
C ARG A 104 10.89 -9.02 -0.10
N VAL A 105 11.29 -7.85 -0.56
CA VAL A 105 10.44 -6.93 -1.33
C VAL A 105 10.61 -7.21 -2.82
N LEU A 106 9.49 -7.38 -3.53
CA LEU A 106 9.47 -7.78 -4.93
C LEU A 106 9.60 -6.57 -5.88
N HIS A 107 10.59 -6.62 -6.76
CA HIS A 107 10.78 -5.64 -7.83
C HIS A 107 9.76 -5.82 -8.97
N ALA A 108 9.44 -4.75 -9.71
CA ALA A 108 8.63 -4.77 -10.94
C ALA A 108 9.27 -5.53 -12.13
N HIS A 109 10.39 -6.22 -11.90
CA HIS A 109 11.06 -7.11 -12.85
C HIS A 109 11.13 -8.57 -12.34
N GLY A 110 10.47 -8.87 -11.22
CA GLY A 110 10.41 -10.21 -10.66
C GLY A 110 11.74 -10.75 -10.11
N TYR A 111 12.62 -9.86 -9.68
CA TYR A 111 13.65 -10.17 -8.69
C TYR A 111 13.24 -9.61 -7.33
N TYR A 112 13.89 -10.01 -6.24
CA TYR A 112 13.71 -9.42 -4.92
C TYR A 112 15.05 -8.97 -4.31
N ARG A 113 14.94 -8.05 -3.35
CA ARG A 113 15.97 -7.75 -2.33
C ARG A 113 15.32 -7.82 -0.95
N THR A 114 16.09 -7.90 0.12
CA THR A 114 15.54 -7.65 1.45
C THR A 114 15.24 -6.16 1.64
N ILE A 115 14.31 -5.82 2.55
CA ILE A 115 13.96 -4.42 2.84
C ILE A 115 15.16 -3.68 3.45
N ALA A 116 16.00 -4.36 4.23
CA ALA A 116 17.29 -3.86 4.69
C ALA A 116 18.21 -3.51 3.51
N GLU A 117 18.47 -4.45 2.58
CA GLU A 117 19.28 -4.21 1.37
C GLU A 117 18.78 -3.01 0.53
N ILE A 118 17.46 -2.80 0.45
CA ILE A 118 16.87 -1.67 -0.29
C ILE A 118 17.13 -0.34 0.41
N VAL A 119 16.98 -0.32 1.74
CA VAL A 119 17.19 0.86 2.58
C VAL A 119 18.67 1.24 2.59
N GLU A 120 19.55 0.25 2.72
CA GLU A 120 21.02 0.39 2.79
C GLU A 120 21.64 0.71 1.42
N ALA A 121 21.22 0.06 0.33
CA ALA A 121 21.67 0.40 -1.02
C ALA A 121 21.07 1.70 -1.56
N GLY A 122 20.11 2.30 -0.85
CA GLY A 122 19.58 3.63 -1.15
C GLY A 122 18.88 3.76 -2.50
N THR A 123 18.32 2.68 -3.05
CA THR A 123 17.76 2.71 -4.41
C THR A 123 16.34 3.27 -4.49
N ASN A 124 15.99 3.86 -5.64
CA ASN A 124 14.62 4.28 -5.98
C ASN A 124 13.97 3.25 -6.92
N ASP A 125 14.25 1.97 -6.68
CA ASP A 125 13.91 0.87 -7.57
C ASP A 125 12.36 0.73 -7.72
N PRO A 126 11.86 0.44 -8.94
CA PRO A 126 10.44 0.17 -9.15
C PRO A 126 10.03 -1.18 -8.54
N LEU A 127 9.18 -1.13 -7.53
CA LEU A 127 8.59 -2.27 -6.85
C LEU A 127 7.30 -2.75 -7.52
N CYS A 128 6.99 -4.01 -7.30
CA CYS A 128 5.69 -4.59 -7.65
C CYS A 128 4.66 -4.19 -6.58
N SER A 129 3.64 -3.47 -7.03
CA SER A 129 2.55 -2.89 -6.24
C SER A 129 1.20 -3.31 -6.84
N TYR A 130 0.08 -3.08 -6.16
CA TYR A 130 -1.25 -3.39 -6.71
C TYR A 130 -2.17 -2.17 -6.71
N ARG A 131 -2.71 -1.84 -7.90
CA ARG A 131 -3.81 -0.87 -8.02
C ARG A 131 -5.12 -1.50 -7.58
N PHE A 132 -5.59 -1.15 -6.38
CA PHE A 132 -6.70 -1.84 -5.72
C PHE A 132 -8.03 -1.71 -6.46
N ALA A 133 -8.23 -0.61 -7.19
CA ALA A 133 -9.41 -0.36 -8.02
C ALA A 133 -9.61 -1.41 -9.12
N VAL A 134 -8.51 -1.82 -9.79
CA VAL A 134 -8.53 -2.76 -10.93
C VAL A 134 -7.96 -4.14 -10.59
N ARG A 135 -7.38 -4.29 -9.40
CA ARG A 135 -6.77 -5.52 -8.85
C ARG A 135 -5.69 -6.13 -9.75
N ARG A 136 -4.92 -5.27 -10.43
CA ARG A 136 -3.79 -5.63 -11.31
C ARG A 136 -2.47 -5.15 -10.70
N PRO A 137 -1.35 -5.86 -10.96
CA PRO A 137 -0.04 -5.42 -10.53
C PRO A 137 0.40 -4.21 -11.35
N GLU A 138 1.11 -3.29 -10.71
CA GLU A 138 1.66 -2.06 -11.28
C GLU A 138 3.06 -1.79 -10.71
N SER A 139 3.84 -0.97 -11.42
CA SER A 139 5.19 -0.58 -11.01
C SER A 139 5.14 0.73 -10.24
N ALA A 140 5.62 0.75 -8.99
CA ALA A 140 5.77 1.98 -8.21
C ALA A 140 7.17 2.12 -7.64
N ARG A 141 7.78 3.29 -7.75
CA ARG A 141 9.12 3.57 -7.25
C ARG A 141 9.11 3.81 -5.76
N ILE A 142 10.16 3.37 -5.09
CA ILE A 142 10.50 3.84 -3.75
C ILE A 142 10.82 5.34 -3.85
N ILE A 143 10.06 6.15 -3.13
CA ILE A 143 10.37 7.58 -2.90
C ILE A 143 10.95 7.80 -1.49
N TYR A 144 10.86 6.81 -0.59
CA TYR A 144 11.41 6.89 0.76
C TYR A 144 11.48 5.49 1.45
N ARG A 145 12.49 5.26 2.30
CA ARG A 145 12.91 3.94 2.81
C ARG A 145 13.72 4.01 4.12
N PHE A 146 13.16 3.66 5.29
CA PHE A 146 13.84 3.75 6.61
C PHE A 146 14.06 2.38 7.26
N GLY A 147 14.86 2.37 8.34
CA GLY A 147 15.06 1.22 9.20
C GLY A 147 15.43 1.64 10.62
N GLU A 148 14.85 1.00 11.62
CA GLU A 148 14.93 1.37 13.04
C GLU A 148 14.79 0.13 13.96
N THR A 149 14.74 0.32 15.27
CA THR A 149 14.46 -0.75 16.25
C THR A 149 12.95 -0.84 16.48
N PRO A 150 12.30 -2.02 16.46
CA PRO A 150 10.85 -2.12 16.60
C PRO A 150 10.35 -1.56 17.93
N ARG A 151 9.41 -0.62 17.81
CA ARG A 151 8.81 0.12 18.93
C ARG A 151 7.56 -0.56 19.50
N THR A 152 6.91 -1.43 18.71
CA THR A 152 5.79 -2.30 19.11
C THR A 152 6.22 -3.76 19.01
N ARG A 153 5.36 -4.72 19.40
CA ARG A 153 5.70 -6.15 19.20
C ARG A 153 5.80 -6.46 17.71
N VAL A 154 6.85 -7.18 17.32
CA VAL A 154 6.93 -7.84 16.02
C VAL A 154 6.29 -9.21 16.14
N TRP A 155 5.42 -9.56 15.21
CA TRP A 155 4.85 -10.89 15.10
C TRP A 155 5.22 -11.53 13.76
N ARG A 156 5.52 -12.83 13.79
CA ARG A 156 5.67 -13.66 12.61
C ARG A 156 4.29 -14.23 12.26
N VAL A 157 3.87 -14.05 11.01
CA VAL A 157 2.68 -14.70 10.43
C VAL A 157 3.14 -15.95 9.67
N TRP A 158 2.37 -17.03 9.73
CA TRP A 158 2.48 -18.18 8.82
C TRP A 158 1.18 -18.38 8.04
N THR A 159 1.32 -18.65 6.76
CA THR A 159 0.23 -19.09 5.89
C THR A 159 0.07 -20.61 5.90
N ARG A 160 -1.06 -21.13 5.40
CA ARG A 160 -1.30 -22.57 5.18
C ARG A 160 -0.41 -23.16 4.07
N GLY A 161 0.11 -22.32 3.17
CA GLY A 161 1.24 -22.66 2.28
C GLY A 161 2.59 -22.77 3.01
N GLY A 162 2.68 -22.25 4.24
CA GLY A 162 3.90 -22.15 5.04
C GLY A 162 4.87 -21.07 4.56
N ASP A 163 4.35 -20.03 3.90
CA ASP A 163 5.04 -18.77 3.69
C ASP A 163 4.92 -17.89 4.95
N THR A 164 5.91 -17.05 5.20
CA THR A 164 5.97 -16.21 6.41
C THR A 164 6.32 -14.76 6.11
N VAL A 165 5.98 -13.88 7.04
CA VAL A 165 6.41 -12.47 7.11
C VAL A 165 6.50 -12.07 8.57
N GLU A 166 7.35 -11.11 8.88
CA GLU A 166 7.51 -10.55 10.22
C GLU A 166 7.29 -9.03 10.13
N ALA A 167 6.37 -8.52 10.95
CA ALA A 167 5.95 -7.13 10.92
C ALA A 167 5.54 -6.65 12.31
N THR A 168 5.52 -5.33 12.52
CA THR A 168 5.01 -4.72 13.75
C THR A 168 3.49 -4.92 13.86
N GLU A 169 2.96 -4.96 15.08
CA GLU A 169 1.56 -5.31 15.33
C GLU A 169 0.53 -4.28 14.80
N ASP A 170 0.96 -3.06 14.48
CA ASP A 170 0.18 -2.08 13.73
C ASP A 170 0.19 -2.33 12.21
N HIS A 171 1.21 -3.02 11.67
CA HIS A 171 1.47 -3.08 10.24
C HIS A 171 0.28 -3.66 9.45
N PRO A 172 -0.30 -2.91 8.49
CA PRO A 172 -1.51 -3.34 7.81
C PRO A 172 -1.21 -4.34 6.70
N PHE A 173 -2.15 -5.27 6.51
CA PHE A 173 -2.13 -6.33 5.50
C PHE A 173 -3.37 -6.25 4.62
N TRP A 174 -3.23 -6.46 3.31
CA TRP A 174 -4.40 -6.56 2.42
C TRP A 174 -5.13 -7.90 2.61
N THR A 175 -6.36 -7.84 3.05
CA THR A 175 -7.35 -8.93 3.21
C THR A 175 -8.47 -8.80 2.15
N PRO A 176 -9.36 -9.80 1.95
CA PRO A 176 -10.54 -9.64 1.08
C PRO A 176 -11.38 -8.40 1.40
N GLN A 177 -11.34 -7.95 2.66
CA GLN A 177 -12.15 -6.87 3.18
C GLN A 177 -11.36 -5.57 3.42
N GLY A 178 -10.05 -5.49 3.18
CA GLY A 178 -9.30 -4.21 3.23
C GLY A 178 -7.90 -4.28 3.81
N MET A 179 -7.36 -3.11 4.17
CA MET A 179 -6.08 -3.01 4.88
C MET A 179 -6.32 -3.20 6.37
N VAL A 180 -5.67 -4.20 6.97
CA VAL A 180 -5.93 -4.66 8.35
C VAL A 180 -4.63 -4.74 9.15
N PRO A 181 -4.46 -3.96 10.23
CA PRO A 181 -3.35 -4.09 11.17
C PRO A 181 -3.12 -5.54 11.64
N LEU A 182 -1.86 -5.95 11.72
CA LEU A 182 -1.45 -7.30 12.13
C LEU A 182 -2.11 -7.78 13.43
N ARG A 183 -2.23 -6.90 14.43
CA ARG A 183 -2.91 -7.13 15.73
C ARG A 183 -4.40 -7.48 15.62
N GLU A 184 -5.04 -7.25 14.48
CA GLU A 184 -6.44 -7.59 14.22
C GLU A 184 -6.60 -8.95 13.52
N LEU A 185 -5.54 -9.46 12.89
CA LEU A 185 -5.54 -10.75 12.18
C LEU A 185 -5.49 -11.94 13.15
N ARG A 186 -6.18 -13.03 12.82
CA ARG A 186 -6.19 -14.28 13.58
C ARG A 186 -5.91 -15.49 12.66
N PRO A 187 -5.48 -16.64 13.20
CA PRO A 187 -5.57 -17.90 12.48
C PRO A 187 -7.01 -18.12 11.94
N GLY A 188 -7.12 -18.47 10.66
CA GLY A 188 -8.37 -18.52 9.88
C GLY A 188 -8.62 -17.29 9.00
N ASP A 189 -8.02 -16.13 9.28
CA ASP A 189 -8.15 -14.95 8.42
C ASP A 189 -7.42 -15.13 7.09
N ARG A 190 -7.86 -14.34 6.10
CA ARG A 190 -7.36 -14.40 4.73
C ARG A 190 -6.66 -13.12 4.30
N VAL A 191 -5.53 -13.27 3.63
CA VAL A 191 -4.71 -12.20 3.08
C VAL A 191 -4.49 -12.38 1.58
N ALA A 192 -4.33 -11.28 0.85
CA ALA A 192 -3.86 -11.29 -0.52
C ALA A 192 -2.39 -11.67 -0.50
N PHE A 193 -2.06 -12.84 -1.05
CA PHE A 193 -0.69 -13.32 -1.11
C PHE A 193 -0.26 -13.49 -2.56
N CYS A 194 0.85 -12.84 -2.95
CA CYS A 194 1.49 -13.04 -4.24
C CYS A 194 2.45 -14.25 -4.18
N PRO A 195 2.15 -15.41 -4.81
CA PRO A 195 2.96 -16.61 -4.68
C PRO A 195 4.27 -16.56 -5.48
N PHE A 196 4.37 -15.63 -6.42
CA PHE A 196 5.56 -15.44 -7.23
C PHE A 196 6.69 -14.86 -6.37
N GLU A 197 7.68 -15.69 -6.07
CA GLU A 197 8.83 -15.37 -5.21
C GLU A 197 9.91 -14.56 -5.97
N GLY A 198 10.02 -14.75 -7.29
CA GLY A 198 11.11 -14.20 -8.09
C GLY A 198 12.45 -14.88 -7.80
N VAL A 199 13.54 -14.16 -8.07
CA VAL A 199 14.93 -14.58 -7.79
C VAL A 199 15.66 -13.48 -7.01
N PRO A 200 16.76 -13.79 -6.29
CA PRO A 200 17.60 -12.75 -5.71
C PRO A 200 18.08 -11.74 -6.75
N TYR A 201 18.25 -10.48 -6.35
CA TYR A 201 18.96 -9.50 -7.14
C TYR A 201 20.43 -9.90 -7.32
N GLU A 202 20.97 -9.60 -8.49
CA GLU A 202 22.39 -9.74 -8.82
C GLU A 202 22.80 -8.49 -9.59
N ALA A 203 23.90 -7.85 -9.19
CA ALA A 203 24.38 -6.65 -9.85
C ALA A 203 24.83 -6.98 -11.29
N PRO A 204 24.27 -6.34 -12.32
CA PRO A 204 24.73 -6.51 -13.70
C PRO A 204 26.09 -5.82 -13.91
N SER A 205 26.87 -6.31 -14.88
CA SER A 205 28.14 -5.68 -15.26
C SER A 205 27.93 -4.46 -16.18
N SER A 206 28.93 -3.59 -16.23
CA SER A 206 29.02 -2.48 -17.19
C SER A 206 29.56 -2.92 -18.57
N GLU A 207 29.60 -4.23 -18.86
CA GLU A 207 30.07 -4.75 -20.15
C GLU A 207 29.06 -4.49 -21.27
N THR A 208 29.57 -4.15 -22.47
CA THR A 208 28.75 -3.83 -23.64
C THR A 208 28.30 -5.10 -24.38
N ILE A 209 26.99 -5.28 -24.47
CA ILE A 209 26.31 -6.32 -25.28
C ILE A 209 26.32 -5.92 -26.76
N LEU A 210 26.06 -4.64 -27.06
CA LEU A 210 25.93 -4.15 -28.44
C LEU A 210 26.39 -2.69 -28.53
N SER A 211 27.56 -2.47 -29.13
CA SER A 211 28.03 -1.13 -29.50
C SER A 211 27.40 -0.66 -30.82
N PRO A 212 27.49 0.64 -31.17
CA PRO A 212 27.08 1.11 -32.50
C PRO A 212 27.81 0.39 -33.65
N GLU A 213 29.07 0.01 -33.45
CA GLU A 213 29.92 -0.67 -34.44
C GLU A 213 29.48 -2.13 -34.64
N ALA A 214 29.18 -2.84 -33.56
CA ALA A 214 28.59 -4.18 -33.62
C ALA A 214 27.17 -4.15 -34.22
N PHE A 215 26.37 -3.13 -33.90
CA PHE A 215 25.09 -2.89 -34.54
C PHE A 215 25.23 -2.63 -36.04
N TRP A 216 26.21 -1.82 -36.47
CA TRP A 216 26.53 -1.62 -37.89
C TRP A 216 26.87 -2.93 -38.58
N GLU A 217 27.70 -3.78 -37.96
CA GLU A 217 28.12 -5.04 -38.56
C GLU A 217 26.93 -6.00 -38.75
N ALA A 218 26.02 -6.07 -37.78
CA ALA A 218 24.74 -6.78 -37.94
C ALA A 218 23.89 -6.21 -39.11
N LEU A 219 23.84 -4.88 -39.30
CA LEU A 219 23.15 -4.28 -40.45
C LEU A 219 23.83 -4.62 -41.80
N ARG A 220 25.16 -4.68 -41.83
CA ARG A 220 25.94 -5.04 -43.03
C ARG A 220 25.59 -6.46 -43.48
N GLN A 221 25.57 -7.41 -42.53
CA GLN A 221 25.22 -8.82 -42.78
C GLN A 221 23.76 -8.99 -43.26
N LEU A 222 22.84 -8.10 -42.87
CA LEU A 222 21.44 -8.08 -43.32
C LEU A 222 21.22 -7.49 -44.74
N GLY A 223 22.29 -7.14 -45.45
CA GLY A 223 22.24 -6.52 -46.78
C GLY A 223 21.68 -5.10 -46.74
N ILE A 224 22.02 -4.31 -45.73
CA ILE A 224 21.61 -2.90 -45.58
C ILE A 224 22.84 -2.00 -45.77
N PRO A 225 23.16 -1.57 -47.01
CA PRO A 225 24.36 -0.79 -47.28
C PRO A 225 24.29 0.66 -46.77
N ASP A 226 25.47 1.29 -46.72
CA ASP A 226 25.79 2.69 -46.39
C ASP A 226 25.77 3.11 -44.88
N ARG A 227 26.94 3.58 -44.40
CA ARG A 227 27.16 4.27 -43.09
C ARG A 227 26.71 5.75 -43.08
N GLY A 228 26.18 6.25 -44.19
CA GLY A 228 25.74 7.63 -44.40
C GLY A 228 24.48 8.02 -43.64
N ARG A 229 23.70 8.94 -44.22
CA ARG A 229 22.67 9.71 -43.49
C ARG A 229 21.63 8.82 -42.78
N ARG A 230 21.26 7.69 -43.40
CA ARG A 230 20.26 6.74 -42.86
C ARG A 230 20.78 5.97 -41.64
N TYR A 231 22.00 5.43 -41.70
CA TYR A 231 22.62 4.74 -40.55
C TYR A 231 22.79 5.69 -39.35
N ARG A 232 23.31 6.91 -39.59
CA ARG A 232 23.46 7.93 -38.54
C ARG A 232 22.13 8.33 -37.88
N GLN A 233 21.01 8.27 -38.62
CA GLN A 233 19.66 8.47 -38.05
C GLN A 233 19.21 7.29 -37.17
N LEU A 234 19.52 6.04 -37.53
CA LEU A 234 19.18 4.85 -36.73
C LEU A 234 19.92 4.85 -35.39
N VAL A 235 21.25 5.05 -35.40
CA VAL A 235 22.05 5.12 -34.16
C VAL A 235 21.56 6.28 -33.29
N ARG A 236 21.38 7.48 -33.86
CA ARG A 236 20.87 8.65 -33.11
C ARG A 236 19.49 8.42 -32.49
N TYR A 237 18.61 7.64 -33.13
CA TYR A 237 17.30 7.28 -32.56
C TYR A 237 17.44 6.36 -31.34
N LEU A 238 18.36 5.37 -31.40
CA LEU A 238 18.60 4.36 -30.37
C LEU A 238 19.38 4.94 -29.17
N THR A 239 20.47 5.66 -29.42
CA THR A 239 21.27 6.31 -28.36
C THR A 239 20.47 7.35 -27.58
N ARG A 240 19.58 8.12 -28.23
CA ARG A 240 18.63 9.04 -27.56
C ARG A 240 17.58 8.33 -26.68
N ARG A 241 17.58 6.99 -26.62
CA ARG A 241 16.68 6.15 -25.81
C ARG A 241 17.45 5.22 -24.86
N GLY A 242 18.78 5.35 -24.75
CA GLY A 242 19.61 4.41 -23.98
C GLY A 242 19.67 3.00 -24.58
N LEU A 243 19.38 2.84 -25.88
CA LEU A 243 19.36 1.55 -26.57
C LEU A 243 20.69 1.21 -27.29
N LEU A 244 21.62 2.17 -27.41
CA LEU A 244 22.98 1.98 -27.93
C LEU A 244 23.95 3.02 -27.32
N PRO A 245 25.14 2.63 -26.82
CA PRO A 245 25.58 1.25 -26.59
C PRO A 245 24.70 0.56 -25.53
N LEU A 246 24.35 -0.70 -25.76
CA LEU A 246 23.60 -1.52 -24.81
C LEU A 246 24.57 -2.35 -23.97
N ARG A 247 24.34 -2.38 -22.65
CA ARG A 247 25.18 -3.05 -21.65
C ARG A 247 24.31 -3.83 -20.65
N TYR A 248 24.87 -4.73 -19.84
CA TYR A 248 24.07 -5.48 -18.86
C TYR A 248 23.41 -4.59 -17.79
N ASP A 249 24.08 -3.49 -17.42
CA ASP A 249 23.57 -2.46 -16.50
C ASP A 249 22.51 -1.50 -17.10
N SER A 250 22.20 -1.61 -18.40
CA SER A 250 21.37 -0.64 -19.09
C SER A 250 19.89 -0.76 -18.69
N PRO A 251 19.21 0.31 -18.22
CA PRO A 251 17.82 0.25 -17.77
C PRO A 251 16.81 -0.25 -18.81
N ALA A 252 17.16 -0.22 -20.11
CA ALA A 252 16.36 -0.78 -21.18
C ALA A 252 16.41 -2.32 -21.27
N LEU A 253 17.51 -2.96 -20.81
CA LEU A 253 17.76 -4.38 -21.04
C LEU A 253 16.71 -5.32 -20.42
N PRO A 254 16.18 -5.10 -19.20
CA PRO A 254 15.16 -5.97 -18.63
C PRO A 254 13.92 -6.11 -19.52
N LEU A 255 13.49 -5.00 -20.12
CA LEU A 255 12.37 -4.96 -21.06
C LEU A 255 12.74 -5.61 -22.39
N LEU A 256 13.96 -5.41 -22.90
CA LEU A 256 14.46 -6.08 -24.10
C LEU A 256 14.50 -7.61 -23.94
N CYS A 257 14.97 -8.13 -22.79
CA CYS A 257 14.95 -9.58 -22.49
C CYS A 257 13.52 -10.14 -22.53
N LYS A 258 12.60 -9.49 -21.81
CA LYS A 258 11.17 -9.85 -21.72
C LYS A 258 10.49 -9.84 -23.09
N LEU A 259 10.72 -8.80 -23.89
CA LEU A 259 10.19 -8.63 -25.25
C LEU A 259 10.76 -9.67 -26.22
N LEU A 260 12.08 -9.86 -26.25
CA LEU A 260 12.75 -10.79 -27.18
C LEU A 260 12.32 -12.23 -26.90
N GLY A 261 12.25 -12.64 -25.62
CA GLY A 261 11.78 -13.97 -25.22
C GLY A 261 10.38 -14.26 -25.74
N TYR A 262 9.42 -13.36 -25.52
CA TYR A 262 8.05 -13.55 -26.01
C TYR A 262 7.96 -13.51 -27.55
N LEU A 263 8.69 -12.60 -28.20
CA LEU A 263 8.68 -12.47 -29.66
C LEU A 263 9.27 -13.69 -30.39
N LEU A 264 10.16 -14.45 -29.73
CA LEU A 264 10.66 -15.75 -30.23
C LEU A 264 9.59 -16.87 -30.16
N GLY A 265 8.56 -16.72 -29.34
CA GLY A 265 7.35 -17.54 -29.34
C GLY A 265 6.23 -16.94 -30.20
N ASP A 266 5.21 -16.34 -29.59
CA ASP A 266 4.00 -15.77 -30.22
C ASP A 266 4.26 -14.47 -31.03
N GLY A 267 5.51 -14.16 -31.37
CA GLY A 267 5.89 -13.07 -32.27
C GLY A 267 6.36 -13.52 -33.65
N THR A 268 6.48 -12.55 -34.57
CA THR A 268 7.11 -12.73 -35.90
C THR A 268 7.88 -11.48 -36.30
N CYS A 269 9.01 -11.68 -36.99
CA CYS A 269 9.79 -10.64 -37.66
C CYS A 269 9.82 -10.95 -39.16
N TYR A 270 9.49 -10.00 -40.03
CA TYR A 270 9.50 -10.24 -41.48
C TYR A 270 9.87 -8.98 -42.28
N ARG A 271 10.35 -9.17 -43.52
CA ARG A 271 10.68 -8.10 -44.47
C ARG A 271 9.49 -7.88 -45.42
N GLU A 272 8.99 -6.65 -45.49
CA GLU A 272 7.95 -6.23 -46.44
C GLU A 272 8.51 -6.12 -47.87
N ARG A 273 7.63 -6.12 -48.89
CA ARG A 273 7.99 -5.90 -50.31
C ARG A 273 8.79 -4.59 -50.55
N ASN A 274 8.64 -3.61 -49.67
CA ASN A 274 9.36 -2.32 -49.69
C ASN A 274 10.73 -2.36 -48.96
N GLY A 275 11.21 -3.54 -48.57
CA GLY A 275 12.46 -3.74 -47.84
C GLY A 275 12.44 -3.40 -46.34
N ARG A 276 11.33 -2.88 -45.79
CA ARG A 276 11.21 -2.60 -44.35
C ARG A 276 11.04 -3.88 -43.55
N ILE A 277 11.80 -4.03 -42.48
CA ILE A 277 11.59 -5.09 -41.48
C ILE A 277 10.53 -4.63 -40.48
N ARG A 278 9.59 -5.50 -40.13
CA ARG A 278 8.57 -5.27 -39.10
C ARG A 278 8.50 -6.41 -38.10
N LEU A 279 8.10 -6.07 -36.88
CA LEU A 279 7.76 -6.99 -35.81
C LEU A 279 6.25 -6.96 -35.53
N VAL A 280 5.67 -8.13 -35.26
CA VAL A 280 4.29 -8.28 -34.82
C VAL A 280 4.24 -9.32 -33.70
N ALA A 281 3.59 -8.98 -32.59
CA ALA A 281 3.25 -9.94 -31.53
C ALA A 281 1.76 -10.32 -31.63
N TYR A 282 1.43 -11.57 -31.34
CA TYR A 282 0.08 -12.08 -31.20
C TYR A 282 -0.17 -12.46 -29.74
N GLY A 283 -1.43 -12.48 -29.29
CA GLY A 283 -1.74 -12.75 -27.88
C GLY A 283 -3.18 -12.42 -27.51
N ARG A 284 -3.43 -12.16 -26.23
CA ARG A 284 -4.67 -11.52 -25.77
C ARG A 284 -4.52 -10.00 -25.82
N ALA A 285 -5.65 -9.28 -25.89
CA ALA A 285 -5.61 -7.82 -25.88
C ALA A 285 -4.92 -7.26 -24.62
N GLU A 286 -5.22 -7.82 -23.43
CA GLU A 286 -4.60 -7.41 -22.16
C GLU A 286 -3.09 -7.70 -22.08
N ASP A 287 -2.66 -8.89 -22.53
CA ASP A 287 -1.25 -9.31 -22.56
C ASP A 287 -0.42 -8.38 -23.48
N LEU A 288 -0.96 -8.09 -24.66
CA LEU A 288 -0.34 -7.21 -25.65
C LEU A 288 -0.38 -5.72 -25.24
N GLU A 289 -1.31 -5.31 -24.40
CA GLU A 289 -1.37 -3.93 -23.89
C GLU A 289 -0.28 -3.69 -22.84
N ALA A 290 0.04 -4.68 -21.99
CA ALA A 290 1.23 -4.64 -21.15
C ALA A 290 2.52 -4.58 -21.98
N MET A 291 2.57 -5.31 -23.10
CA MET A 291 3.68 -5.19 -24.06
C MET A 291 3.76 -3.81 -24.72
N ARG A 292 2.61 -3.16 -24.99
CA ARG A 292 2.56 -1.78 -25.51
C ARG A 292 3.18 -0.79 -24.51
N HIS A 293 2.87 -0.92 -23.23
CA HIS A 293 3.44 -0.07 -22.18
C HIS A 293 4.97 -0.26 -22.01
N ASP A 294 5.46 -1.51 -22.03
CA ASP A 294 6.92 -1.77 -21.98
C ASP A 294 7.66 -1.20 -23.20
N LEU A 295 7.05 -1.28 -24.40
CA LEU A 295 7.60 -0.63 -25.61
C LEU A 295 7.60 0.90 -25.50
N GLU A 296 6.57 1.49 -24.91
CA GLU A 296 6.47 2.94 -24.71
C GLU A 296 7.46 3.45 -23.64
N ALA A 297 7.76 2.64 -22.60
CA ALA A 297 8.86 2.89 -21.66
C ALA A 297 10.24 2.90 -22.35
N LEU A 298 10.44 2.07 -23.38
CA LEU A 298 11.62 2.13 -24.26
C LEU A 298 11.58 3.28 -25.30
N GLY A 299 10.56 4.14 -25.26
CA GLY A 299 10.34 5.22 -26.22
C GLY A 299 9.95 4.74 -27.62
N VAL A 300 9.47 3.50 -27.75
CA VAL A 300 9.12 2.82 -29.01
C VAL A 300 7.62 2.86 -29.23
N ARG A 301 7.16 3.84 -30.01
CA ARG A 301 5.73 3.93 -30.40
C ARG A 301 5.29 2.70 -31.19
N ALA A 302 4.40 1.90 -30.61
CA ALA A 302 3.68 0.82 -31.26
C ALA A 302 2.35 1.32 -31.88
N ALA A 303 1.72 0.49 -32.71
CA ALA A 303 0.37 0.76 -33.21
C ALA A 303 -0.70 0.31 -32.20
N ARG A 304 -1.91 0.87 -32.29
CA ARG A 304 -3.10 0.34 -31.59
C ARG A 304 -3.29 -1.15 -31.94
N LEU A 305 -3.73 -1.94 -30.96
CA LEU A 305 -4.04 -3.36 -31.12
C LEU A 305 -5.01 -3.57 -32.28
N ARG A 306 -4.70 -4.51 -33.17
CA ARG A 306 -5.59 -4.92 -34.26
C ARG A 306 -6.34 -6.17 -33.85
N ARG A 307 -7.62 -6.25 -34.21
CA ARG A 307 -8.48 -7.43 -34.05
C ARG A 307 -8.88 -7.93 -35.43
N ARG A 308 -8.84 -9.24 -35.64
CA ARG A 308 -9.33 -9.90 -36.86
C ARG A 308 -10.02 -11.20 -36.51
N ARG A 309 -11.31 -11.33 -36.82
CA ARG A 309 -11.96 -12.63 -36.79
C ARG A 309 -11.46 -13.47 -37.96
N ARG A 310 -11.10 -14.73 -37.69
CA ARG A 310 -10.71 -15.72 -38.70
C ARG A 310 -11.47 -17.02 -38.46
N ARG A 311 -12.00 -17.58 -39.55
CA ARG A 311 -12.50 -18.95 -39.59
C ARG A 311 -11.35 -19.88 -39.98
N HIS A 312 -10.90 -20.70 -39.05
CA HIS A 312 -9.87 -21.70 -39.26
C HIS A 312 -10.52 -23.04 -39.61
N ARG A 313 -9.92 -23.80 -40.52
CA ARG A 313 -10.27 -25.20 -40.81
C ARG A 313 -9.00 -26.02 -40.65
N VAL A 314 -8.98 -26.93 -39.68
CA VAL A 314 -7.83 -27.79 -39.38
C VAL A 314 -8.20 -29.22 -39.76
N GLN A 315 -7.45 -29.78 -40.70
CA GLN A 315 -7.56 -31.15 -41.13
C GLN A 315 -6.70 -32.01 -40.21
N THR A 316 -7.33 -32.78 -39.32
CA THR A 316 -6.64 -33.76 -38.48
C THR A 316 -6.80 -35.16 -39.05
N VAL A 317 -5.94 -36.09 -38.63
CA VAL A 317 -6.00 -37.52 -39.02
C VAL A 317 -7.34 -38.17 -38.67
N TYR A 318 -8.03 -37.68 -37.63
CA TYR A 318 -9.31 -38.24 -37.16
C TYR A 318 -10.54 -37.57 -37.78
N ARG A 319 -10.53 -36.24 -37.91
CA ARG A 319 -11.59 -35.46 -38.57
C ARG A 319 -11.14 -34.05 -38.95
N PRO A 320 -11.65 -33.45 -40.04
CA PRO A 320 -11.58 -32.01 -40.22
C PRO A 320 -12.47 -31.32 -39.18
N TYR A 321 -11.95 -30.29 -38.51
CA TYR A 321 -12.77 -29.41 -37.68
C TYR A 321 -12.56 -27.95 -38.06
N ALA A 322 -13.62 -27.15 -37.95
CA ALA A 322 -13.58 -25.71 -38.18
C ALA A 322 -13.93 -24.97 -36.89
N PHE A 323 -13.28 -23.83 -36.67
CA PHE A 323 -13.55 -22.96 -35.53
C PHE A 323 -13.32 -21.51 -35.93
N GLU A 324 -14.04 -20.59 -35.30
CA GLU A 324 -13.79 -19.16 -35.42
C GLU A 324 -13.04 -18.65 -34.20
N ARG A 325 -12.09 -17.75 -34.42
CA ARG A 325 -11.32 -17.10 -33.36
C ARG A 325 -11.06 -15.65 -33.72
N GLU A 326 -11.11 -14.78 -32.70
CA GLU A 326 -10.55 -13.44 -32.82
C GLU A 326 -9.04 -13.49 -32.57
N GLU A 327 -8.28 -13.15 -33.61
CA GLU A 327 -6.84 -12.92 -33.58
C GLU A 327 -6.61 -11.46 -33.15
N VAL A 328 -5.80 -11.26 -32.11
CA VAL A 328 -5.37 -9.92 -31.67
C VAL A 328 -3.87 -9.79 -31.90
N SER A 329 -3.43 -8.68 -32.49
CA SER A 329 -2.02 -8.42 -32.77
C SER A 329 -1.56 -7.00 -32.44
N LEU A 330 -0.32 -6.89 -31.97
CA LEU A 330 0.41 -5.64 -31.73
C LEU A 330 1.45 -5.47 -32.84
N HIS A 331 1.29 -4.45 -33.68
CA HIS A 331 2.25 -4.15 -34.75
C HIS A 331 3.28 -3.12 -34.27
N ILE A 332 4.55 -3.51 -34.21
CA ILE A 332 5.66 -2.66 -33.78
C ILE A 332 6.29 -2.03 -35.03
N THR A 333 6.02 -0.74 -35.24
CA THR A 333 6.31 -0.04 -36.50
C THR A 333 7.68 0.65 -36.55
N SER A 334 8.44 0.68 -35.46
CA SER A 334 9.76 1.33 -35.41
C SER A 334 10.83 0.47 -36.11
N ARG A 335 11.28 0.88 -37.29
CA ARG A 335 12.36 0.22 -38.04
C ARG A 335 13.65 0.11 -37.21
N ALA A 336 14.00 1.15 -36.46
CA ALA A 336 15.22 1.15 -35.64
C ALA A 336 15.16 0.10 -34.51
N PHE A 337 14.00 -0.04 -33.86
CA PHE A 337 13.80 -1.06 -32.83
C PHE A 337 13.72 -2.47 -33.41
N ALA A 338 13.06 -2.66 -34.56
CA ALA A 338 13.04 -3.95 -35.24
C ALA A 338 14.46 -4.41 -35.64
N LEU A 339 15.31 -3.49 -36.11
CA LEU A 339 16.72 -3.78 -36.38
C LEU A 339 17.53 -4.04 -35.11
N LEU A 340 17.26 -3.34 -34.01
CA LEU A 340 17.89 -3.61 -32.71
C LEU A 340 17.62 -5.05 -32.25
N LEU A 341 16.36 -5.51 -32.25
CA LEU A 341 16.05 -6.87 -31.83
C LEU A 341 16.64 -7.94 -32.76
N VAL A 342 16.76 -7.67 -34.08
CA VAL A 342 17.48 -8.58 -34.99
C VAL A 342 18.97 -8.66 -34.62
N ALA A 343 19.63 -7.52 -34.36
CA ALA A 343 21.02 -7.50 -33.91
C ALA A 343 21.24 -8.15 -32.52
N LEU A 344 20.19 -8.26 -31.71
CA LEU A 344 20.19 -8.99 -30.43
C LEU A 344 19.77 -10.48 -30.56
N GLY A 345 19.47 -10.98 -31.77
CA GLY A 345 19.22 -12.40 -32.05
C GLY A 345 17.83 -12.75 -32.58
N MET A 346 16.96 -11.79 -32.92
CA MET A 346 15.63 -12.08 -33.49
C MET A 346 15.73 -12.52 -34.98
N PRO A 347 15.39 -13.77 -35.34
CA PRO A 347 15.42 -14.25 -36.72
C PRO A 347 14.36 -13.59 -37.61
N ILE A 348 14.62 -13.46 -38.92
CA ILE A 348 13.71 -12.85 -39.90
C ILE A 348 13.08 -13.93 -40.79
N GLY A 349 11.74 -13.96 -40.85
CA GLY A 349 10.98 -14.85 -41.73
C GLY A 349 10.49 -16.12 -41.03
N ASP A 350 10.42 -17.22 -41.77
CA ASP A 350 9.95 -18.51 -41.24
C ASP A 350 11.03 -19.16 -40.38
N ARG A 351 10.85 -19.10 -39.04
CA ARG A 351 11.74 -19.73 -38.04
C ARG A 351 11.83 -21.26 -38.15
N THR A 352 10.87 -21.89 -38.82
CA THR A 352 10.90 -23.35 -39.08
C THR A 352 11.83 -23.70 -40.25
N ALA A 353 12.17 -22.71 -41.10
CA ALA A 353 12.87 -22.87 -42.39
C ALA A 353 14.23 -22.16 -42.44
N GLN A 354 14.83 -21.90 -41.28
CA GLN A 354 16.17 -21.31 -41.12
C GLN A 354 16.75 -21.78 -39.77
N ASP A 355 18.06 -21.70 -39.61
CA ASP A 355 18.68 -21.87 -38.29
C ASP A 355 18.59 -20.59 -37.46
N PHE A 356 18.43 -20.75 -36.15
CA PHE A 356 18.56 -19.69 -35.15
C PHE A 356 18.92 -20.33 -33.81
N GLU A 357 19.62 -19.60 -32.95
CA GLU A 357 20.07 -20.07 -31.64
C GLU A 357 19.64 -19.12 -30.52
N ALA A 358 19.91 -19.50 -29.27
CA ALA A 358 19.62 -18.63 -28.13
C ALA A 358 20.62 -17.46 -28.09
N PRO A 359 20.23 -16.23 -27.73
CA PRO A 359 21.14 -15.09 -27.79
C PRO A 359 22.36 -15.26 -26.88
N ALA A 360 23.55 -15.46 -27.46
CA ALA A 360 24.75 -15.84 -26.71
C ALA A 360 25.19 -14.82 -25.63
N TRP A 361 24.81 -13.55 -25.77
CA TRP A 361 25.05 -12.53 -24.75
C TRP A 361 24.29 -12.81 -23.44
N LEU A 362 23.15 -13.51 -23.47
CA LEU A 362 22.41 -13.88 -22.25
C LEU A 362 23.19 -14.86 -21.36
N GLU A 363 24.19 -15.59 -21.88
CA GLU A 363 25.02 -16.50 -21.09
C GLU A 363 25.70 -15.81 -19.90
N ARG A 364 26.13 -14.56 -20.12
CA ARG A 364 26.85 -13.72 -19.15
C ARG A 364 25.93 -12.73 -18.42
N ALA A 365 24.64 -12.73 -18.75
CA ALA A 365 23.65 -11.91 -18.06
C ALA A 365 23.31 -12.50 -16.68
N PRO A 366 23.05 -11.67 -15.65
CA PRO A 366 22.56 -12.12 -14.35
C PRO A 366 21.33 -13.03 -14.44
N ARG A 367 21.15 -13.92 -13.45
CA ARG A 367 20.07 -14.91 -13.42
C ARG A 367 18.68 -14.28 -13.49
N TRP A 368 18.48 -13.07 -12.97
CA TRP A 368 17.21 -12.35 -13.10
C TRP A 368 16.94 -11.81 -14.52
N GLN A 369 17.99 -11.51 -15.30
CA GLN A 369 17.87 -11.13 -16.71
C GLN A 369 17.60 -12.36 -17.60
N LYS A 370 18.30 -13.48 -17.35
CA LYS A 370 17.97 -14.80 -17.94
C LYS A 370 16.52 -15.19 -17.63
N ARG A 371 16.08 -15.00 -16.38
CA ARG A 371 14.69 -15.24 -15.92
C ARG A 371 13.66 -14.43 -16.71
N LEU A 372 13.90 -13.15 -16.98
CA LEU A 372 12.97 -12.32 -17.76
C LEU A 372 12.80 -12.82 -19.20
N PHE A 373 13.89 -13.22 -19.85
CA PHE A 373 13.85 -13.81 -21.20
C PHE A 373 13.07 -15.13 -21.20
N LEU A 374 13.39 -16.04 -20.27
CA LEU A 374 12.69 -17.32 -20.12
C LEU A 374 11.21 -17.12 -19.82
N ALA A 375 10.85 -16.24 -18.90
CA ALA A 375 9.47 -15.99 -18.52
C ALA A 375 8.64 -15.36 -19.67
N GLY A 376 9.25 -14.50 -20.50
CA GLY A 376 8.66 -14.01 -21.75
C GLY A 376 8.37 -15.13 -22.74
N LEU A 377 9.36 -15.99 -23.02
CA LEU A 377 9.18 -17.13 -23.91
C LEU A 377 8.17 -18.15 -23.35
N PHE A 378 8.15 -18.37 -22.03
CA PHE A 378 7.20 -19.25 -21.36
C PHE A 378 5.77 -18.70 -21.41
N GLY A 379 5.61 -17.37 -21.39
CA GLY A 379 4.34 -16.68 -21.61
C GLY A 379 3.69 -17.00 -22.97
N ALA A 380 4.51 -17.23 -23.99
CA ALA A 380 4.08 -17.69 -25.31
C ALA A 380 3.99 -19.23 -25.41
N GLU A 381 5.08 -19.97 -25.19
CA GLU A 381 5.20 -21.38 -25.60
C GLU A 381 4.98 -22.41 -24.48
N LEU A 382 5.36 -22.11 -23.23
CA LEU A 382 5.32 -23.11 -22.15
C LEU A 382 3.90 -23.43 -21.69
N SER A 383 3.55 -24.72 -21.62
CA SER A 383 2.26 -25.17 -21.10
C SER A 383 1.87 -24.51 -19.77
N ALA A 384 0.64 -24.01 -19.67
CA ALA A 384 0.04 -23.60 -18.40
C ALA A 384 -0.04 -24.79 -17.42
N PRO A 385 -0.10 -24.56 -16.09
CA PRO A 385 -0.31 -25.60 -15.11
C PRO A 385 -1.56 -26.45 -15.42
N ARG A 386 -1.40 -27.78 -15.41
CA ARG A 386 -2.49 -28.74 -15.67
C ARG A 386 -2.31 -29.96 -14.79
N LEU A 387 -3.43 -30.57 -14.37
CA LEU A 387 -3.40 -31.87 -13.70
C LEU A 387 -3.05 -32.98 -14.70
N MET A 388 -2.44 -34.04 -14.18
CA MET A 388 -2.26 -35.30 -14.91
C MET A 388 -3.63 -35.98 -15.07
N SER A 389 -3.93 -36.52 -16.25
CA SER A 389 -5.19 -37.22 -16.54
C SER A 389 -5.47 -38.31 -15.50
N GLY A 390 -6.70 -38.34 -14.96
CA GLY A 390 -7.09 -39.27 -13.89
C GLY A 390 -6.65 -38.87 -12.47
N HIS A 391 -5.80 -37.86 -12.28
CA HIS A 391 -5.24 -37.52 -10.96
C HIS A 391 -5.64 -36.11 -10.48
N ALA A 392 -6.57 -36.04 -9.52
CA ALA A 392 -7.11 -34.78 -8.98
C ALA A 392 -6.12 -33.92 -8.15
N ARG A 393 -4.89 -34.40 -7.92
CA ARG A 393 -3.90 -33.83 -6.97
C ARG A 393 -2.48 -33.70 -7.54
N THR A 394 -2.21 -34.25 -8.72
CA THR A 394 -0.86 -34.33 -9.32
C THR A 394 -0.81 -33.48 -10.58
N PHE A 395 0.16 -32.57 -10.67
CA PHE A 395 0.38 -31.80 -11.89
C PHE A 395 1.09 -32.65 -12.94
N ALA A 396 0.71 -32.47 -14.21
CA ALA A 396 1.43 -33.02 -15.34
C ALA A 396 2.78 -32.31 -15.52
N THR A 397 3.74 -33.03 -16.10
CA THR A 397 4.99 -32.51 -16.68
C THR A 397 4.72 -31.24 -17.49
N PRO A 398 5.26 -30.06 -17.12
CA PRO A 398 5.24 -28.89 -18.00
C PRO A 398 6.08 -29.16 -19.26
N VAL A 399 5.57 -28.76 -20.42
CA VAL A 399 6.21 -29.00 -21.72
C VAL A 399 6.26 -27.71 -22.54
N LEU A 400 7.43 -27.45 -23.13
CA LEU A 400 7.63 -26.47 -24.18
C LEU A 400 7.96 -27.24 -25.48
N THR A 401 7.36 -26.86 -26.60
CA THR A 401 7.56 -27.56 -27.88
C THR A 401 8.04 -26.62 -28.98
N LEU A 402 9.06 -27.02 -29.74
CA LEU A 402 9.57 -26.27 -30.88
C LEU A 402 9.48 -27.12 -32.15
N THR A 403 9.03 -26.54 -33.26
CA THR A 403 8.93 -27.26 -34.55
C THR A 403 9.84 -26.64 -35.59
N LYS A 404 10.61 -27.48 -36.29
CA LYS A 404 11.50 -27.11 -37.40
C LYS A 404 11.19 -27.99 -38.60
N ARG A 405 11.52 -27.55 -39.83
CA ARG A 405 11.61 -28.44 -40.99
C ARG A 405 12.87 -29.29 -40.84
N ALA A 406 12.88 -30.52 -41.37
CA ALA A 406 13.94 -31.49 -41.10
C ALA A 406 15.40 -30.98 -41.26
N PRO A 407 15.77 -30.20 -42.31
CA PRO A 407 17.15 -29.69 -42.45
C PRO A 407 17.61 -28.77 -41.31
N PHE A 408 16.68 -28.08 -40.65
CA PHE A 408 16.97 -27.13 -39.56
C PHE A 408 16.62 -27.71 -38.19
N ALA A 409 16.45 -29.03 -38.07
CA ALA A 409 16.05 -29.66 -36.81
C ALA A 409 17.06 -29.39 -35.69
N GLU A 410 18.36 -29.43 -36.00
CA GLU A 410 19.42 -29.43 -35.00
C GLU A 410 19.65 -28.08 -34.32
N SER A 411 19.47 -26.94 -35.02
CA SER A 411 19.44 -25.63 -34.34
C SER A 411 18.29 -25.52 -33.34
N GLY A 412 17.14 -26.14 -33.66
CA GLY A 412 16.01 -26.25 -32.74
C GLY A 412 16.32 -27.07 -31.49
N ARG A 413 17.21 -28.07 -31.59
CA ARG A 413 17.70 -28.83 -30.43
C ARG A 413 18.61 -27.95 -29.57
N ARG A 414 19.68 -27.40 -30.16
CA ARG A 414 20.67 -26.56 -29.45
C ARG A 414 20.03 -25.36 -28.75
N PHE A 415 19.04 -24.73 -29.39
CA PHE A 415 18.22 -23.68 -28.78
C PHE A 415 17.59 -24.16 -27.47
N LEU A 416 16.87 -25.28 -27.48
CA LEU A 416 16.22 -25.84 -26.29
C LEU A 416 17.21 -26.30 -25.22
N GLU A 417 18.37 -26.83 -25.60
CA GLU A 417 19.42 -27.25 -24.66
C GLU A 417 20.01 -26.07 -23.87
N THR A 418 20.25 -24.93 -24.52
CA THR A 418 20.68 -23.70 -23.83
C THR A 418 19.58 -23.15 -22.91
N LEU A 419 18.31 -23.16 -23.33
CA LEU A 419 17.21 -22.78 -22.43
C LEU A 419 17.05 -23.74 -21.24
N ALA A 420 17.28 -25.04 -21.45
CA ALA A 420 17.26 -26.05 -20.40
C ALA A 420 18.34 -25.80 -19.36
N ARG A 421 19.56 -25.45 -19.80
CA ARG A 421 20.68 -25.06 -18.94
C ARG A 421 20.36 -23.77 -18.15
N TRP A 422 19.86 -22.72 -18.79
CA TRP A 422 19.46 -21.49 -18.09
C TRP A 422 18.31 -21.71 -17.10
N ALA A 423 17.37 -22.60 -17.38
CA ALA A 423 16.31 -22.95 -16.43
C ALA A 423 16.84 -23.78 -15.24
N ALA A 424 17.85 -24.62 -15.46
CA ALA A 424 18.55 -25.37 -14.41
C ALA A 424 19.34 -24.45 -13.46
N GLU A 425 19.98 -23.38 -13.96
CA GLU A 425 20.61 -22.33 -13.12
C GLU A 425 19.62 -21.67 -12.13
N LEU A 426 18.33 -21.68 -12.46
CA LEU A 426 17.23 -21.14 -11.65
C LEU A 426 16.56 -22.20 -10.76
N GLY A 427 16.94 -23.48 -10.91
CA GLY A 427 16.48 -24.62 -10.11
C GLY A 427 15.40 -25.50 -10.75
N VAL A 428 15.04 -25.29 -12.02
CA VAL A 428 14.10 -26.16 -12.74
C VAL A 428 14.81 -27.45 -13.16
N ARG A 429 14.28 -28.61 -12.78
CA ARG A 429 14.88 -29.89 -13.18
C ARG A 429 14.35 -30.29 -14.55
N THR A 430 15.25 -30.46 -15.51
CA THR A 430 14.90 -30.77 -16.90
C THR A 430 14.98 -32.26 -17.18
N GLN A 431 14.08 -32.77 -18.02
CA GLN A 431 14.16 -34.12 -18.60
C GLN A 431 14.82 -34.03 -20.00
N ALA A 432 15.09 -35.17 -20.62
CA ALA A 432 15.61 -35.23 -21.98
C ALA A 432 14.70 -34.49 -22.98
N ILE A 433 15.30 -33.90 -24.01
CA ILE A 433 14.59 -33.22 -25.09
C ILE A 433 14.29 -34.24 -26.19
N GLU A 434 13.01 -34.58 -26.36
CA GLU A 434 12.56 -35.66 -27.24
C GLU A 434 12.20 -35.13 -28.64
N ALA A 435 12.57 -35.87 -29.69
CA ALA A 435 12.17 -35.57 -31.06
C ALA A 435 10.95 -36.41 -31.48
N ARG A 436 9.96 -35.77 -32.12
CA ARG A 436 8.93 -36.44 -32.91
C ARG A 436 9.01 -35.99 -34.37
N ARG A 437 9.23 -36.93 -35.29
CA ARG A 437 9.11 -36.68 -36.74
C ARG A 437 7.65 -36.72 -37.15
N GLU A 438 7.23 -35.76 -37.98
CA GLU A 438 5.88 -35.62 -38.50
C GLU A 438 5.95 -35.37 -40.02
N LEU A 439 5.52 -36.37 -40.80
CA LEU A 439 5.43 -36.26 -42.25
C LEU A 439 4.13 -35.54 -42.63
N LEU A 440 4.25 -34.47 -43.40
CA LEU A 440 3.13 -33.64 -43.86
C LEU A 440 3.24 -33.45 -45.37
N ALA A 441 2.12 -33.11 -46.02
CA ALA A 441 2.09 -32.74 -47.44
C ALA A 441 2.98 -31.52 -47.79
N THR A 442 3.48 -30.77 -46.79
CA THR A 442 4.45 -29.68 -46.95
C THR A 442 5.90 -30.11 -46.67
N GLY A 443 6.21 -31.41 -46.72
CA GLY A 443 7.50 -31.97 -46.32
C GLY A 443 7.63 -32.28 -44.82
N GLU A 444 8.71 -32.98 -44.46
CA GLU A 444 8.96 -33.47 -43.09
C GLU A 444 9.24 -32.33 -42.09
N ARG A 445 8.67 -32.44 -40.89
CA ARG A 445 8.98 -31.60 -39.74
C ARG A 445 9.44 -32.42 -38.54
N VAL A 446 10.35 -31.84 -37.77
CA VAL A 446 10.77 -32.35 -36.46
C VAL A 446 10.17 -31.45 -35.39
N ARG A 447 9.37 -32.03 -34.50
CA ARG A 447 8.83 -31.38 -33.29
C ARG A 447 9.64 -31.86 -32.08
N TRP A 448 10.45 -30.96 -31.54
CA TRP A 448 11.13 -31.17 -30.27
C TRP A 448 10.18 -30.90 -29.10
N GLN A 449 10.30 -31.68 -28.03
CA GLN A 449 9.57 -31.52 -26.78
C GLN A 449 10.56 -31.45 -25.63
N TRP A 450 10.67 -30.27 -25.02
CA TRP A 450 11.41 -30.09 -23.76
C TRP A 450 10.44 -30.27 -22.60
N ARG A 451 10.67 -31.34 -21.82
CA ARG A 451 9.89 -31.69 -20.63
C ARG A 451 10.61 -31.19 -19.37
N MET A 452 9.84 -30.57 -18.47
CA MET A 452 10.32 -30.15 -17.14
C MET A 452 9.75 -31.10 -16.08
N ALA A 453 10.55 -31.47 -15.08
CA ALA A 453 10.09 -32.38 -14.03
C ALA A 453 8.98 -31.73 -13.19
N SER A 454 7.96 -32.54 -12.85
CA SER A 454 6.76 -32.12 -12.12
C SER A 454 6.81 -32.39 -10.62
N ASP A 455 8.02 -32.55 -10.06
CA ASP A 455 8.25 -32.63 -8.62
C ASP A 455 8.13 -31.24 -7.95
N PRO A 456 7.82 -31.17 -6.63
CA PRO A 456 7.59 -29.91 -5.94
C PRO A 456 8.69 -28.87 -6.12
N ALA A 457 9.96 -29.25 -5.97
CA ALA A 457 11.10 -28.33 -6.07
C ALA A 457 11.23 -27.72 -7.49
N SER A 458 11.14 -28.55 -8.53
CA SER A 458 11.19 -28.11 -9.94
C SER A 458 10.00 -27.19 -10.28
N LEU A 459 8.78 -27.55 -9.84
CA LEU A 459 7.59 -26.72 -10.04
C LEU A 459 7.66 -25.39 -9.27
N ARG A 460 8.26 -25.37 -8.08
CA ARG A 460 8.50 -24.14 -7.31
C ARG A 460 9.51 -23.23 -8.00
N ALA A 461 10.59 -23.76 -8.55
CA ALA A 461 11.50 -22.96 -9.37
C ALA A 461 10.79 -22.43 -10.62
N LEU A 462 10.04 -23.29 -11.33
CA LEU A 462 9.40 -22.93 -12.59
C LEU A 462 8.32 -21.86 -12.43
N TRP A 463 7.40 -22.02 -11.48
CA TRP A 463 6.26 -21.10 -11.31
C TRP A 463 6.53 -19.98 -10.31
N GLY A 464 7.38 -20.23 -9.30
CA GLY A 464 7.70 -19.27 -8.25
C GLY A 464 8.86 -18.34 -8.60
N ARG A 465 9.90 -18.83 -9.30
CA ARG A 465 11.08 -18.04 -9.64
C ARG A 465 11.05 -17.51 -11.07
N ILE A 466 10.73 -18.38 -12.04
CA ILE A 466 10.67 -17.97 -13.46
C ILE A 466 9.31 -17.34 -13.75
N GLY A 467 8.23 -18.09 -13.56
CA GLY A 467 6.87 -17.65 -13.85
C GLY A 467 6.63 -17.48 -15.35
N TYR A 468 5.78 -16.51 -15.69
CA TYR A 468 5.36 -16.18 -17.05
C TYR A 468 5.31 -14.66 -17.19
N GLU A 469 5.60 -14.10 -18.38
CA GLU A 469 5.45 -12.67 -18.69
C GLU A 469 4.58 -12.50 -19.95
N TYR A 470 3.84 -11.40 -20.05
CA TYR A 470 2.79 -11.18 -21.08
C TYR A 470 1.82 -12.37 -21.26
N ASN A 471 1.49 -13.05 -20.16
CA ASN A 471 0.40 -14.02 -20.14
C ASN A 471 -0.27 -14.03 -18.76
N PHE A 472 -1.12 -13.04 -18.52
CA PHE A 472 -1.79 -12.83 -17.23
C PHE A 472 -2.58 -14.05 -16.77
N ARG A 473 -3.15 -14.83 -17.71
CA ARG A 473 -3.81 -16.10 -17.40
C ARG A 473 -2.81 -17.14 -16.90
N ARG A 474 -1.67 -17.35 -17.57
CA ARG A 474 -0.66 -18.32 -17.10
C ARG A 474 -0.06 -17.91 -15.77
N GLN A 475 0.20 -16.63 -15.54
CA GLN A 475 0.64 -16.08 -14.25
C GLN A 475 -0.33 -16.45 -13.11
N HIS A 476 -1.62 -16.16 -13.28
CA HIS A 476 -2.64 -16.41 -12.26
C HIS A 476 -2.95 -17.91 -12.03
N GLU A 477 -2.94 -18.73 -13.08
CA GLU A 477 -3.01 -20.20 -12.94
C GLU A 477 -1.76 -20.75 -12.19
N ALA A 478 -0.58 -20.19 -12.47
CA ALA A 478 0.68 -20.57 -11.83
C ALA A 478 0.74 -20.18 -10.35
N ALA A 479 0.23 -19.00 -9.99
CA ALA A 479 0.09 -18.57 -8.60
C ALA A 479 -0.70 -19.59 -7.75
N CYS A 480 -1.88 -20.01 -8.22
CA CYS A 480 -2.69 -21.01 -7.52
C CYS A 480 -2.06 -22.41 -7.55
N ALA A 481 -1.48 -22.82 -8.68
CA ALA A 481 -0.82 -24.12 -8.78
C ALA A 481 0.40 -24.22 -7.84
N LEU A 482 1.17 -23.14 -7.73
CA LEU A 482 2.31 -23.01 -6.83
C LEU A 482 1.89 -23.09 -5.36
N GLN A 483 0.83 -22.37 -4.95
CA GLN A 483 0.35 -22.51 -3.57
C GLN A 483 -0.21 -23.91 -3.28
N TYR A 484 -0.82 -24.59 -4.26
CA TYR A 484 -1.22 -25.98 -4.08
C TYR A 484 -0.02 -26.94 -3.97
N VAL A 485 1.12 -26.63 -4.60
CA VAL A 485 2.39 -27.35 -4.35
C VAL A 485 2.87 -27.10 -2.92
N LYS A 486 2.97 -25.84 -2.48
CA LYS A 486 3.42 -25.46 -1.12
C LYS A 486 2.57 -26.08 -0.02
N TYR A 487 1.24 -25.98 -0.11
CA TYR A 487 0.29 -26.62 0.82
C TYR A 487 0.54 -28.14 0.92
N LYS A 488 0.72 -28.84 -0.21
CA LYS A 488 1.05 -30.28 -0.19
C LYS A 488 2.40 -30.58 0.45
N GLU A 489 3.41 -29.72 0.28
CA GLU A 489 4.69 -29.86 0.99
C GLU A 489 4.50 -29.76 2.51
N GLN A 490 3.66 -28.84 3.01
CA GLN A 490 3.39 -28.74 4.45
C GLN A 490 2.67 -29.99 4.99
N VAL A 491 1.68 -30.54 4.28
CA VAL A 491 1.02 -31.79 4.69
C VAL A 491 1.99 -32.98 4.70
N VAL A 492 2.95 -33.05 3.76
CA VAL A 492 4.00 -34.07 3.78
C VAL A 492 4.92 -33.89 4.99
N ARG A 493 5.33 -32.64 5.30
CA ARG A 493 6.16 -32.32 6.48
C ARG A 493 5.47 -32.72 7.79
N GLN A 494 4.21 -32.31 7.99
CA GLN A 494 3.39 -32.70 9.15
C GLN A 494 3.34 -34.23 9.30
N ARG A 495 3.13 -34.97 8.19
CA ARG A 495 3.14 -36.44 8.20
C ARG A 495 4.52 -37.04 8.49
N GLN A 496 5.62 -36.39 8.12
CA GLN A 496 6.98 -36.81 8.47
C GLN A 496 7.29 -36.57 9.95
N GLU A 497 6.88 -35.42 10.50
CA GLU A 497 7.00 -35.11 11.93
C GLU A 497 6.16 -36.05 12.78
N ALA A 498 4.94 -36.36 12.34
CA ALA A 498 4.11 -37.40 12.94
C ALA A 498 4.77 -38.78 12.89
N VAL A 499 5.39 -39.19 11.77
CA VAL A 499 6.17 -40.46 11.73
C VAL A 499 7.31 -40.45 12.75
N ARG A 500 8.01 -39.33 12.97
CA ARG A 500 9.05 -39.19 14.00
C ARG A 500 8.48 -39.21 15.43
N LEU A 501 7.30 -38.64 15.67
CA LEU A 501 6.58 -38.73 16.94
C LEU A 501 6.13 -40.16 17.22
N LEU A 502 5.47 -40.80 16.24
CA LEU A 502 4.98 -42.17 16.31
C LEU A 502 6.10 -43.20 16.56
N ARG A 503 7.26 -43.07 15.89
CA ARG A 503 8.44 -43.92 16.17
C ARG A 503 8.93 -43.75 17.62
N ARG A 504 8.97 -42.52 18.16
CA ARG A 504 9.34 -42.26 19.57
C ARG A 504 8.30 -42.79 20.57
N TRP A 505 7.01 -42.55 20.32
CA TRP A 505 5.92 -43.02 21.15
C TRP A 505 5.81 -44.55 21.19
N ARG A 506 6.06 -45.24 20.06
CA ARG A 506 6.18 -46.71 20.01
C ARG A 506 7.31 -47.21 20.90
N ALA A 507 8.49 -46.57 20.85
CA ALA A 507 9.63 -46.92 21.70
C ALA A 507 9.34 -46.66 23.20
N ALA A 508 8.52 -45.66 23.51
CA ALA A 508 8.04 -45.36 24.86
C ALA A 508 6.76 -46.13 25.27
N GLY A 509 6.39 -47.21 24.58
CA GLY A 509 5.26 -48.08 24.94
C GLY A 509 3.86 -47.51 24.75
N VAL A 510 3.71 -46.32 24.15
CA VAL A 510 2.40 -45.66 23.96
C VAL A 510 1.56 -46.45 22.95
N SER A 511 0.33 -46.81 23.32
CA SER A 511 -0.56 -47.61 22.49
C SER A 511 -1.02 -46.89 21.21
N VAL A 512 -1.37 -47.67 20.18
CA VAL A 512 -1.91 -47.16 18.90
C VAL A 512 -3.16 -46.29 19.09
N GLY A 513 -4.05 -46.68 20.01
CA GLY A 513 -5.27 -45.91 20.30
C GLY A 513 -4.94 -44.53 20.89
N GLU A 514 -4.00 -44.48 21.82
CA GLU A 514 -3.54 -43.23 22.44
C GLU A 514 -2.77 -42.35 21.44
N ALA A 515 -1.85 -42.94 20.67
CA ALA A 515 -1.11 -42.25 19.61
C ALA A 515 -2.05 -41.70 18.50
N THR A 516 -3.18 -42.36 18.25
CA THR A 516 -4.22 -41.87 17.34
C THR A 516 -4.96 -40.66 17.91
N ARG A 517 -5.36 -40.70 19.20
CA ARG A 517 -6.02 -39.55 19.85
C ARG A 517 -5.13 -38.30 19.81
N ARG A 518 -3.83 -38.46 20.10
CA ARG A 518 -2.84 -37.36 20.11
C ARG A 518 -2.52 -36.73 18.75
N LEU A 519 -3.07 -37.25 17.64
CA LEU A 519 -2.84 -36.75 16.28
C LEU A 519 -4.14 -36.47 15.50
N ALA A 520 -5.30 -36.55 16.16
CA ALA A 520 -6.60 -36.40 15.51
C ALA A 520 -6.74 -35.08 14.73
N ASP A 521 -6.25 -33.97 15.31
CA ASP A 521 -6.35 -32.62 14.75
C ASP A 521 -5.38 -32.35 13.58
N GLN A 522 -4.49 -33.30 13.25
CA GLN A 522 -3.44 -33.11 12.24
C GLN A 522 -3.78 -33.70 10.85
N ASP A 523 -5.04 -34.08 10.61
CA ASP A 523 -5.49 -34.76 9.39
C ASP A 523 -4.76 -36.12 9.16
N ILE A 524 -4.55 -36.82 10.28
CA ILE A 524 -3.86 -38.12 10.39
C ILE A 524 -4.83 -39.16 10.93
N ASN A 525 -5.35 -40.00 10.03
CA ASN A 525 -6.27 -41.07 10.41
C ASN A 525 -5.55 -42.25 11.10
N ARG A 526 -6.33 -43.02 11.88
CA ARG A 526 -5.90 -44.22 12.60
C ARG A 526 -5.10 -45.21 11.74
N ARG A 527 -5.52 -45.42 10.48
CA ARG A 527 -4.85 -46.31 9.52
C ARG A 527 -3.44 -45.84 9.13
N PHE A 528 -3.15 -44.53 9.21
CA PHE A 528 -1.80 -44.00 9.07
C PHE A 528 -0.92 -44.32 10.29
N VAL A 529 -1.50 -44.20 11.49
CA VAL A 529 -0.84 -44.53 12.78
C VAL A 529 -0.49 -46.01 12.85
N GLU A 530 -1.49 -46.89 12.67
CA GLU A 530 -1.33 -48.36 12.67
C GLU A 530 -0.24 -48.81 11.69
N ARG A 531 -0.31 -48.36 10.44
CA ARG A 531 0.69 -48.70 9.42
C ARG A 531 2.09 -48.14 9.72
N THR A 532 2.21 -47.09 10.52
CA THR A 532 3.52 -46.54 10.95
C THR A 532 4.06 -47.26 12.19
N TYR A 533 3.17 -47.84 13.00
CA TYR A 533 3.52 -48.68 14.14
C TYR A 533 3.93 -50.11 13.73
N TYR A 534 3.28 -50.70 12.72
CA TYR A 534 3.45 -52.12 12.39
C TYR A 534 4.24 -52.39 11.09
N GLU A 535 4.30 -51.46 10.13
CA GLU A 535 5.06 -51.66 8.88
C GLU A 535 6.42 -50.94 8.90
N GLN A 536 7.45 -51.53 8.30
CA GLN A 536 8.71 -50.84 8.00
C GLN A 536 8.53 -49.84 6.83
N ARG A 537 8.03 -48.65 7.14
CA ARG A 537 7.91 -47.54 6.18
C ARG A 537 9.22 -46.77 6.03
N GLY A 538 9.65 -46.57 4.77
CA GLY A 538 10.63 -45.54 4.40
C GLY A 538 10.10 -44.11 4.61
N ASP A 539 11.01 -43.13 4.67
CA ASP A 539 10.77 -41.86 5.37
C ASP A 539 9.94 -40.78 4.63
N THR A 540 9.35 -41.10 3.47
CA THR A 540 8.47 -40.17 2.73
C THR A 540 7.03 -40.69 2.69
N PRO A 541 6.12 -40.18 3.55
CA PRO A 541 4.72 -40.63 3.60
C PRO A 541 3.95 -40.15 2.36
N ARG A 542 3.13 -41.04 1.78
CA ARG A 542 2.26 -40.70 0.65
C ARG A 542 1.12 -39.76 1.07
N ILE A 543 0.77 -38.83 0.18
CA ILE A 543 -0.48 -38.07 0.25
C ILE A 543 -1.65 -39.03 -0.07
N GLY A 544 -2.72 -38.93 0.71
CA GLY A 544 -3.96 -39.71 0.52
C GLY A 544 -5.17 -38.79 0.37
N ASP A 545 -6.36 -39.37 0.23
CA ASP A 545 -7.55 -38.64 -0.23
C ASP A 545 -8.09 -37.53 0.68
N ALA A 546 -7.70 -37.52 1.97
CA ALA A 546 -8.04 -36.45 2.90
C ALA A 546 -7.55 -35.06 2.43
N VAL A 547 -6.40 -34.99 1.74
CA VAL A 547 -5.91 -33.74 1.15
C VAL A 547 -6.85 -33.28 0.04
N CYS A 548 -7.26 -32.02 0.08
CA CYS A 548 -8.20 -31.47 -0.90
C CYS A 548 -7.68 -31.58 -2.34
N SER A 549 -8.58 -31.73 -3.31
CA SER A 549 -8.21 -31.72 -4.73
C SER A 549 -7.80 -30.32 -5.19
N TYR A 550 -6.99 -30.20 -6.25
CA TYR A 550 -6.64 -28.88 -6.80
C TYR A 550 -7.88 -28.08 -7.21
N ALA A 551 -8.92 -28.75 -7.71
CA ALA A 551 -10.19 -28.13 -8.08
C ALA A 551 -11.08 -27.72 -6.88
N ALA A 552 -10.79 -28.21 -5.67
CA ALA A 552 -11.39 -27.72 -4.42
C ALA A 552 -10.57 -26.55 -3.87
N PHE A 553 -9.25 -26.73 -3.68
CA PHE A 553 -8.30 -25.70 -3.25
C PHE A 553 -8.40 -24.42 -4.08
N ARG A 554 -8.53 -24.56 -5.41
CA ARG A 554 -8.73 -23.43 -6.31
C ARG A 554 -10.04 -22.69 -6.01
N ARG A 555 -11.18 -23.39 -5.88
CA ARG A 555 -12.48 -22.75 -5.57
C ARG A 555 -12.51 -22.11 -4.18
N GLU A 556 -11.75 -22.64 -3.24
CA GLU A 556 -11.59 -22.09 -1.89
C GLU A 556 -10.82 -20.75 -1.90
N ARG A 557 -9.82 -20.60 -2.79
CA ARG A 557 -8.80 -19.53 -2.74
C ARG A 557 -8.80 -18.58 -3.94
N GLN A 558 -9.53 -18.94 -4.99
CA GLN A 558 -9.87 -18.11 -6.14
C GLN A 558 -11.39 -18.04 -6.25
N ASN A 559 -11.94 -16.88 -5.90
CA ASN A 559 -13.37 -16.57 -5.96
C ASN A 559 -13.69 -15.53 -7.06
N GLY A 560 -12.73 -15.24 -7.95
CA GLY A 560 -12.85 -14.19 -8.96
C GLY A 560 -12.72 -12.78 -8.39
N GLN A 561 -12.32 -12.65 -7.13
CA GLN A 561 -12.12 -11.36 -6.45
C GLN A 561 -10.67 -11.14 -5.97
N GLU A 562 -9.85 -12.19 -5.98
CA GLU A 562 -8.40 -12.14 -5.74
C GLU A 562 -7.66 -11.21 -6.72
N PRO A 563 -6.52 -10.62 -6.32
CA PRO A 563 -5.68 -9.84 -7.23
C PRO A 563 -5.04 -10.70 -8.34
N LEU A 564 -4.82 -10.10 -9.50
CA LEU A 564 -4.26 -10.78 -10.67
C LEU A 564 -2.79 -11.16 -10.42
N GLY A 565 -2.53 -12.46 -10.18
CA GLY A 565 -1.22 -12.98 -9.78
C GLY A 565 -1.13 -13.35 -8.29
N CYS A 566 -2.13 -12.98 -7.49
CA CYS A 566 -2.30 -13.42 -6.10
C CYS A 566 -3.28 -14.60 -5.98
N VAL A 567 -3.37 -15.12 -4.75
CA VAL A 567 -4.52 -15.90 -4.25
C VAL A 567 -4.98 -15.31 -2.91
N TRP A 568 -6.18 -15.70 -2.45
CA TRP A 568 -6.53 -15.55 -1.05
C TRP A 568 -5.88 -16.69 -0.25
N GLU A 569 -4.93 -16.32 0.59
CA GLU A 569 -4.14 -17.23 1.40
C GLU A 569 -4.57 -17.12 2.87
N GLU A 570 -4.53 -18.24 3.58
CA GLU A 570 -5.08 -18.38 4.93
C GLU A 570 -3.96 -18.36 5.96
N ILE A 571 -4.11 -17.53 6.99
CA ILE A 571 -3.22 -17.49 8.14
C ILE A 571 -3.53 -18.70 9.03
N VAL A 572 -2.50 -19.45 9.42
CA VAL A 572 -2.67 -20.64 10.31
C VAL A 572 -2.02 -20.46 11.67
N ARG A 573 -1.11 -19.49 11.82
CA ARG A 573 -0.33 -19.24 13.05
C ARG A 573 0.17 -17.79 13.04
N ILE A 574 0.16 -17.15 14.20
CA ILE A 574 0.78 -15.84 14.45
C ILE A 574 1.46 -15.94 15.81
N GLU A 575 2.75 -15.57 15.91
CA GLU A 575 3.54 -15.66 17.15
C GLU A 575 4.49 -14.47 17.30
N PRO A 576 4.84 -14.05 18.52
CA PRO A 576 5.79 -12.97 18.74
C PRO A 576 7.20 -13.36 18.26
N VAL A 577 7.98 -12.37 17.85
CA VAL A 577 9.38 -12.52 17.46
C VAL A 577 10.28 -11.93 18.54
N GLU A 578 10.84 -12.80 19.37
CA GLU A 578 11.79 -12.42 20.42
C GLU A 578 13.22 -12.48 19.87
N ARG A 579 13.70 -11.35 19.34
CA ARG A 579 15.07 -11.18 18.82
C ARG A 579 15.64 -9.84 19.36
N PRO A 580 16.66 -9.84 20.24
CA PRO A 580 17.12 -8.61 20.91
C PRO A 580 17.63 -7.50 19.98
N GLU A 581 18.27 -7.88 18.88
CA GLU A 581 18.89 -6.95 17.92
C GLU A 581 18.05 -6.77 16.64
N LEU A 582 16.73 -6.98 16.76
CA LEU A 582 15.81 -6.87 15.63
C LEU A 582 15.74 -5.43 15.12
N ARG A 583 15.70 -5.26 13.79
CA ARG A 583 15.36 -4.00 13.14
C ARG A 583 14.16 -4.16 12.22
N VAL A 584 13.34 -3.12 12.18
CA VAL A 584 12.17 -3.00 11.31
C VAL A 584 12.27 -1.77 10.41
N TYR A 585 11.66 -1.83 9.25
CA TYR A 585 11.87 -0.98 8.09
C TYR A 585 10.53 -0.80 7.35
N ASP A 586 10.30 0.34 6.68
CA ASP A 586 9.14 0.53 5.79
C ASP A 586 9.47 1.45 4.60
N LEU A 587 8.69 1.30 3.53
CA LEU A 587 8.90 1.90 2.20
C LEU A 587 7.67 2.71 1.76
N THR A 588 7.85 4.00 1.56
CA THR A 588 6.85 4.85 0.90
C THR A 588 7.10 4.83 -0.61
N VAL A 589 6.07 4.47 -1.37
CA VAL A 589 6.09 4.37 -2.84
C VAL A 589 5.22 5.45 -3.51
N ASP A 590 5.51 5.78 -4.77
CA ASP A 590 4.74 6.72 -5.62
C ASP A 590 3.40 6.16 -6.15
N HIS A 591 2.78 5.23 -5.41
CA HIS A 591 1.58 4.49 -5.83
C HIS A 591 0.28 5.09 -5.23
N PRO A 592 -0.81 5.26 -6.01
CA PRO A 592 -2.10 5.81 -5.53
C PRO A 592 -2.65 5.08 -4.30
N ASP A 593 -2.57 3.74 -4.29
CA ASP A 593 -3.01 2.89 -3.19
C ASP A 593 -1.92 2.59 -2.14
N HIS A 594 -0.79 3.33 -2.14
CA HIS A 594 0.39 3.21 -1.23
C HIS A 594 0.70 1.80 -0.73
N ASN A 595 1.17 0.93 -1.62
CA ASN A 595 1.51 -0.43 -1.22
C ASN A 595 2.60 -1.04 -2.10
N PHE A 596 3.28 -2.04 -1.56
CA PHE A 596 4.31 -2.83 -2.21
C PHE A 596 4.20 -4.28 -1.73
N ILE A 597 4.79 -5.23 -2.45
CA ILE A 597 4.77 -6.66 -2.08
C ILE A 597 6.01 -7.00 -1.23
N ALA A 598 5.82 -7.30 0.05
CA ALA A 598 6.86 -7.78 0.97
C ALA A 598 6.55 -9.20 1.45
N ASN A 599 7.43 -10.18 1.17
CA ASN A 599 7.21 -11.63 1.31
C ASN A 599 5.92 -12.19 0.65
N GLY A 600 5.10 -11.34 0.01
CA GLY A 600 3.78 -11.64 -0.53
C GLY A 600 2.64 -10.64 -0.14
N PHE A 601 2.86 -9.69 0.79
CA PHE A 601 1.86 -8.90 1.59
C PHE A 601 1.96 -7.30 1.43
N VAL A 602 1.09 -6.36 2.02
CA VAL A 602 0.64 -4.96 1.51
C VAL A 602 0.00 -3.87 2.55
N VAL A 603 0.09 -2.46 2.50
CA VAL A 603 -0.14 -1.35 3.61
C VAL A 603 -1.02 0.04 3.45
N SER A 604 -1.21 1.02 4.46
CA SER A 604 -1.66 2.55 4.44
C SER A 604 -2.15 3.40 5.78
N ASN A 605 -2.30 4.80 5.89
CA ASN A 605 -2.68 5.76 7.10
C ASN A 605 -3.21 7.32 6.88
N CYS A 606 -3.54 8.34 7.84
CA CYS A 606 -3.85 9.93 7.72
C CYS A 606 -4.65 10.99 8.79
N GLY A 607 -4.98 12.39 8.57
CA GLY A 607 -5.61 13.63 9.42
C GLY A 607 -6.38 15.03 8.85
N VAL A 608 -6.75 16.28 9.48
CA VAL A 608 -7.89 17.43 9.15
C VAL A 608 -7.86 19.10 8.93
N ARG A 609 -8.96 19.87 8.41
CA ARG A 609 -9.45 21.40 8.30
C ARG A 609 -11.03 21.71 7.96
N LEU A 610 -11.65 22.95 8.08
CA LEU A 610 -13.02 23.46 7.54
C LEU A 610 -13.10 24.85 6.76
N LEU A 611 -14.08 25.06 5.83
CA LEU A 611 -14.50 26.31 5.12
C LEU A 611 -16.06 26.56 5.05
N ALA A 612 -16.54 27.78 4.72
CA ALA A 612 -17.96 28.10 4.42
C ALA A 612 -18.18 29.21 3.37
N SER A 613 -19.32 29.19 2.66
CA SER A 613 -19.65 30.05 1.50
C SER A 613 -20.80 31.05 1.76
N ARG A 614 -21.16 31.84 0.74
CA ARG A 614 -22.37 32.67 0.71
C ARG A 614 -23.62 31.93 0.20
N LEU A 615 -23.43 30.77 -0.43
CA LEU A 615 -24.47 30.06 -1.17
C LEU A 615 -25.32 29.18 -0.26
N THR A 616 -26.59 28.98 -0.63
CA THR A 616 -27.47 27.96 -0.03
C THR A 616 -27.34 26.61 -0.72
N TYR A 617 -27.95 25.58 -0.12
CA TYR A 617 -28.03 24.23 -0.70
C TYR A 617 -28.71 24.26 -2.08
N GLU A 618 -29.80 25.01 -2.21
CA GLU A 618 -30.66 25.10 -3.38
C GLU A 618 -29.94 25.73 -4.59
N GLU A 619 -28.97 26.61 -4.37
CA GLU A 619 -28.12 27.20 -5.42
C GLU A 619 -27.05 26.22 -5.93
N VAL A 620 -26.66 25.24 -5.11
CA VAL A 620 -25.53 24.32 -5.39
C VAL A 620 -26.02 22.92 -5.81
N GLU A 621 -27.18 22.46 -5.35
CA GLU A 621 -27.80 21.18 -5.72
C GLU A 621 -27.86 20.96 -7.25
N PRO A 622 -28.30 21.91 -8.09
CA PRO A 622 -28.33 21.75 -9.56
C PRO A 622 -26.96 21.54 -10.21
N HIS A 623 -25.88 21.81 -9.49
CA HIS A 623 -24.50 21.76 -9.97
C HIS A 623 -23.61 20.77 -9.19
N LEU A 624 -24.19 20.07 -8.20
CA LEU A 624 -23.46 19.28 -7.21
C LEU A 624 -22.59 18.15 -7.81
N GLU A 625 -23.04 17.50 -8.88
CA GLU A 625 -22.21 16.50 -9.60
C GLU A 625 -20.95 17.12 -10.21
N ARG A 626 -21.13 18.21 -10.96
CA ARG A 626 -20.05 18.97 -11.60
C ARG A 626 -19.11 19.55 -10.55
N LEU A 627 -19.64 19.99 -9.41
CA LEU A 627 -18.85 20.48 -8.28
C LEU A 627 -17.94 19.38 -7.70
N VAL A 628 -18.50 18.21 -7.37
CA VAL A 628 -17.71 17.10 -6.80
C VAL A 628 -16.69 16.56 -7.81
N GLU A 629 -17.02 16.54 -9.11
CA GLU A 629 -16.06 16.19 -10.17
C GLU A 629 -14.93 17.22 -10.32
N MET A 630 -15.25 18.52 -10.32
CA MET A 630 -14.26 19.59 -10.39
C MET A 630 -13.36 19.65 -9.15
N LEU A 631 -13.91 19.35 -7.97
CA LEU A 631 -13.14 19.18 -6.73
C LEU A 631 -12.17 18.01 -6.84
N PHE A 632 -12.65 16.83 -7.26
CA PHE A 632 -11.81 15.63 -7.47
C PHE A 632 -10.70 15.86 -8.52
N ARG A 633 -10.96 16.72 -9.52
CA ARG A 633 -9.99 17.11 -10.54
C ARG A 633 -8.96 18.14 -10.06
N ARG A 634 -9.33 19.06 -9.17
CA ARG A 634 -8.46 20.17 -8.70
C ARG A 634 -7.74 19.90 -7.38
N VAL A 635 -8.21 18.95 -6.58
CA VAL A 635 -7.62 18.58 -5.30
C VAL A 635 -7.10 17.14 -5.39
N PRO A 636 -5.78 16.91 -5.53
CA PRO A 636 -5.24 15.56 -5.73
C PRO A 636 -5.52 14.61 -4.56
N THR A 637 -6.28 13.55 -4.84
CA THR A 637 -6.59 12.42 -3.95
C THR A 637 -5.68 11.22 -4.21
N GLY A 638 -5.50 10.35 -3.22
CA GLY A 638 -4.63 9.19 -3.27
C GLY A 638 -3.20 9.50 -2.80
N VAL A 639 -2.34 8.50 -2.77
CA VAL A 639 -0.95 8.62 -2.30
C VAL A 639 0.03 8.66 -3.47
N GLY A 640 1.16 9.35 -3.32
CA GLY A 640 2.03 9.67 -4.47
C GLY A 640 1.39 10.62 -5.48
N ALA A 641 0.10 10.97 -5.32
CA ALA A 641 -0.54 12.08 -5.98
C ALA A 641 0.30 13.33 -5.75
N SER A 642 0.78 13.94 -6.84
CA SER A 642 1.59 15.15 -6.81
C SER A 642 0.72 16.37 -7.02
N GLY A 643 1.07 17.47 -6.35
CA GLY A 643 0.47 18.78 -6.63
C GLY A 643 0.77 19.23 -8.06
N ALA A 644 -0.12 20.05 -8.64
CA ALA A 644 0.23 20.88 -9.79
C ALA A 644 1.29 21.94 -9.41
N LEU A 645 1.33 22.31 -8.13
CA LEU A 645 2.40 23.06 -7.50
C LEU A 645 3.62 22.16 -7.25
N ARG A 646 4.80 22.61 -7.67
CA ARG A 646 6.10 22.03 -7.31
C ARG A 646 6.95 23.10 -6.63
N VAL A 647 7.53 22.76 -5.48
CA VAL A 647 8.39 23.65 -4.70
C VAL A 647 9.83 23.15 -4.69
N SER A 648 10.79 24.07 -4.62
CA SER A 648 12.20 23.69 -4.41
C SER A 648 12.43 23.27 -2.95
N LYS A 649 13.52 22.54 -2.67
CA LYS A 649 13.90 22.19 -1.29
C LYS A 649 14.15 23.43 -0.42
N GLN A 650 14.58 24.54 -1.02
CA GLN A 650 14.75 25.84 -0.35
C GLN A 650 13.41 26.52 -0.05
N GLU A 651 12.45 26.48 -0.97
CA GLU A 651 11.08 26.92 -0.69
C GLU A 651 10.40 26.03 0.35
N LEU A 652 10.66 24.72 0.36
CA LEU A 652 10.07 23.85 1.36
C LEU A 652 10.64 24.07 2.77
N ARG A 653 11.91 24.52 2.89
CA ARG A 653 12.44 25.05 4.15
C ARG A 653 11.74 26.34 4.58
N ARG A 654 11.28 27.19 3.65
CA ARG A 654 10.43 28.36 3.96
C ARG A 654 9.03 27.95 4.39
N VAL A 655 8.37 27.02 3.68
CA VAL A 655 7.09 26.41 4.08
C VAL A 655 7.13 25.88 5.53
N ALA A 656 8.23 25.24 5.92
CA ALA A 656 8.44 24.73 7.27
C ALA A 656 8.53 25.81 8.37
N VAL A 657 8.91 27.06 8.05
CA VAL A 657 9.01 28.19 9.01
C VAL A 657 7.79 29.10 8.96
N GLU A 658 7.18 29.22 7.78
CA GLU A 658 6.20 30.25 7.45
C GLU A 658 4.77 29.72 7.32
N GLY A 659 4.60 28.40 7.15
CA GLY A 659 3.29 27.74 7.10
C GLY A 659 2.35 28.31 6.05
N ALA A 660 1.11 28.60 6.44
CA ALA A 660 0.10 29.17 5.54
C ALA A 660 0.49 30.58 5.02
N HIS A 661 1.33 31.36 5.73
CA HIS A 661 1.84 32.64 5.21
C HIS A 661 2.75 32.44 3.98
N TRP A 662 3.40 31.28 3.81
CA TRP A 662 4.09 30.96 2.55
C TRP A 662 3.09 30.77 1.42
N ALA A 663 2.02 30.01 1.66
CA ALA A 663 1.00 29.71 0.67
C ALA A 663 0.29 31.01 0.20
N VAL A 664 -0.14 31.87 1.12
CA VAL A 664 -0.83 33.14 0.79
C VAL A 664 0.07 34.09 -0.03
N ARG A 665 1.35 34.30 0.36
CA ARG A 665 2.29 35.11 -0.43
C ARG A 665 2.58 34.55 -1.84
N HIS A 666 2.33 33.26 -2.07
CA HIS A 666 2.39 32.63 -3.40
C HIS A 666 1.03 32.56 -4.11
N GLY A 667 0.02 33.31 -3.64
CA GLY A 667 -1.30 33.44 -4.25
C GLY A 667 -2.33 32.39 -3.82
N PHE A 668 -1.97 31.47 -2.93
CA PHE A 668 -2.87 30.41 -2.47
C PHE A 668 -3.78 30.88 -1.32
N GLY A 669 -4.73 31.77 -1.66
CA GLY A 669 -5.74 32.30 -0.73
C GLY A 669 -5.48 33.78 -0.40
N SER A 670 -5.88 34.22 0.78
CA SER A 670 -5.73 35.62 1.23
C SER A 670 -5.26 35.72 2.67
N GLU A 671 -4.72 36.87 3.07
CA GLU A 671 -4.28 37.13 4.46
C GLU A 671 -5.42 36.91 5.48
N VAL A 672 -6.67 37.14 5.07
CA VAL A 672 -7.88 36.90 5.90
C VAL A 672 -8.07 35.41 6.23
N ASP A 673 -7.56 34.47 5.41
CA ASP A 673 -7.58 33.05 5.80
C ASP A 673 -6.72 32.80 7.05
N LEU A 674 -5.63 33.54 7.22
CA LEU A 674 -4.61 33.27 8.23
C LEU A 674 -5.16 33.53 9.63
N GLU A 675 -5.91 34.61 9.85
CA GLU A 675 -6.62 34.86 11.11
C GLU A 675 -7.51 33.67 11.52
N PHE A 676 -8.10 32.95 10.56
CA PHE A 676 -8.98 31.81 10.82
C PHE A 676 -8.28 30.45 10.78
N ILE A 677 -6.96 30.40 10.94
CA ILE A 677 -6.21 29.16 11.15
C ILE A 677 -5.62 29.17 12.57
N GLU A 678 -5.60 28.02 13.24
CA GLU A 678 -4.91 27.86 14.52
C GLU A 678 -3.42 28.30 14.44
N GLU A 679 -2.91 29.00 15.45
CA GLU A 679 -1.61 29.73 15.41
C GLU A 679 -1.47 30.70 14.22
N ASN A 680 -2.58 31.27 13.74
CA ASN A 680 -2.66 32.05 12.50
C ASN A 680 -2.09 31.32 11.25
N GLY A 681 -2.02 29.99 11.30
CA GLY A 681 -1.41 29.16 10.25
C GLY A 681 0.12 29.13 10.25
N ARG A 682 0.78 29.59 11.32
CA ARG A 682 2.22 29.48 11.53
C ARG A 682 2.56 29.36 13.01
N ILE A 683 2.98 28.17 13.44
CA ILE A 683 3.53 27.99 14.79
C ILE A 683 5.00 28.43 14.84
N GLU A 684 5.32 29.26 15.83
CA GLU A 684 6.65 29.87 16.02
C GLU A 684 7.66 28.92 16.66
N GLY A 685 8.96 29.22 16.50
CA GLY A 685 10.05 28.39 16.99
C GLY A 685 10.21 27.07 16.22
N ALA A 686 9.82 27.06 14.95
CA ALA A 686 10.08 26.01 13.98
C ALA A 686 11.50 26.17 13.41
N ASP A 687 12.33 25.12 13.45
CA ASP A 687 13.71 25.16 12.95
C ASP A 687 13.92 24.16 11.80
N PRO A 688 14.23 24.63 10.58
CA PRO A 688 14.60 23.76 9.46
C PRO A 688 15.86 22.92 9.66
N ALA A 689 16.78 23.34 10.54
CA ALA A 689 17.98 22.56 10.85
C ALA A 689 17.68 21.36 11.78
N ALA A 690 16.60 21.44 12.56
CA ALA A 690 16.11 20.32 13.36
C ALA A 690 15.35 19.26 12.53
N VAL A 691 15.05 19.53 11.25
CA VAL A 691 14.34 18.63 10.35
C VAL A 691 15.31 17.91 9.43
N SER A 692 15.21 16.58 9.31
CA SER A 692 16.08 15.84 8.41
C SER A 692 15.86 16.21 6.94
N GLU A 693 16.95 16.22 6.16
CA GLU A 693 16.93 16.44 4.70
C GLU A 693 15.93 15.54 3.96
N ARG A 694 15.72 14.36 4.54
CA ARG A 694 14.85 13.30 4.07
C ARG A 694 13.36 13.55 4.33
N ALA A 695 13.01 14.34 5.35
CA ALA A 695 11.65 14.83 5.52
C ALA A 695 11.29 15.77 4.37
N TYR A 696 12.16 16.74 4.07
CA TYR A 696 11.99 17.67 2.94
C TYR A 696 11.81 16.95 1.60
N GLU A 697 12.57 15.88 1.35
CA GLU A 697 12.44 15.08 0.12
C GLU A 697 11.07 14.40 -0.03
N ARG A 698 10.44 13.93 1.06
CA ARG A 698 9.05 13.42 1.02
C ARG A 698 8.01 14.52 0.82
N GLY A 699 8.25 15.69 1.40
CA GLY A 699 7.28 16.79 1.40
C GLY A 699 7.16 17.51 0.05
N ALA A 700 8.23 17.55 -0.76
CA ALA A 700 8.35 18.43 -1.92
C ALA A 700 7.23 18.27 -2.97
N ASP A 701 6.87 17.03 -3.32
CA ASP A 701 5.79 16.75 -4.30
C ASP A 701 4.40 16.59 -3.64
N GLN A 702 4.32 16.52 -2.31
CA GLN A 702 3.09 16.21 -1.56
C GLN A 702 2.35 17.44 -1.04
N LEU A 703 2.88 18.64 -1.26
CA LEU A 703 2.27 19.90 -0.85
C LEU A 703 1.07 20.26 -1.74
N GLY A 704 -0.08 20.54 -1.14
CA GLY A 704 -1.35 20.78 -1.84
C GLY A 704 -2.14 19.51 -2.18
N THR A 705 -1.96 18.42 -1.43
CA THR A 705 -2.56 17.09 -1.70
C THR A 705 -3.38 16.60 -0.52
N LEU A 706 -4.51 15.93 -0.80
CA LEU A 706 -5.29 15.25 0.23
C LEU A 706 -4.48 14.08 0.78
N GLY A 707 -4.47 12.93 0.11
CA GLY A 707 -3.86 11.70 0.62
C GLY A 707 -4.84 10.53 0.59
N SER A 708 -4.86 9.70 1.64
CA SER A 708 -5.60 8.42 1.68
C SER A 708 -6.23 8.13 3.05
N GLY A 709 -6.85 6.97 3.20
CA GLY A 709 -7.31 6.47 4.48
C GLY A 709 -8.55 7.23 4.97
N ASN A 710 -8.42 7.91 6.11
CA ASN A 710 -9.46 8.81 6.62
C ASN A 710 -9.49 10.16 5.88
N HIS A 711 -8.48 10.54 5.08
CA HIS A 711 -8.50 11.81 4.33
C HIS A 711 -9.63 11.88 3.30
N PHE A 712 -10.30 13.02 3.29
CA PHE A 712 -11.40 13.39 2.39
C PHE A 712 -11.48 14.91 2.20
N LEU A 713 -12.28 15.37 1.25
CA LEU A 713 -12.86 16.71 1.26
C LEU A 713 -14.37 16.56 1.07
N GLU A 714 -15.14 17.16 1.96
CA GLU A 714 -16.59 16.98 2.08
C GLU A 714 -17.29 18.32 1.90
N VAL A 715 -18.15 18.41 0.88
CA VAL A 715 -19.12 19.50 0.73
C VAL A 715 -20.36 19.12 1.53
N GLY A 716 -20.81 20.02 2.40
CA GLY A 716 -22.02 19.87 3.20
C GLY A 716 -22.79 21.17 3.31
N TYR A 717 -23.95 21.18 3.96
CA TYR A 717 -24.64 22.41 4.34
C TYR A 717 -24.98 22.44 5.82
N VAL A 718 -25.16 23.64 6.37
CA VAL A 718 -25.63 23.87 7.74
C VAL A 718 -27.08 23.40 7.85
N ALA A 719 -27.29 22.20 8.40
CA ALA A 719 -28.61 21.57 8.50
C ALA A 719 -29.36 21.99 9.78
N GLN A 720 -28.64 22.32 10.85
CA GLN A 720 -29.21 22.81 12.10
C GLN A 720 -28.24 23.77 12.79
N ILE A 721 -28.78 24.83 13.40
CA ILE A 721 -28.10 25.67 14.39
C ILE A 721 -28.58 25.27 15.79
N PHE A 722 -27.67 25.28 16.76
CA PHE A 722 -27.92 25.06 18.19
C PHE A 722 -27.60 26.29 19.07
N ASP A 723 -26.94 27.28 18.48
CA ASP A 723 -26.39 28.46 19.15
C ASP A 723 -26.36 29.61 18.12
N ASP A 724 -27.45 30.36 18.05
CA ASP A 724 -27.63 31.42 17.06
C ASP A 724 -26.62 32.57 17.21
N GLU A 725 -26.10 32.81 18.41
CA GLU A 725 -25.05 33.81 18.61
C GLU A 725 -23.72 33.33 18.02
N ALA A 726 -23.25 32.14 18.40
CA ALA A 726 -22.00 31.62 17.87
C ALA A 726 -22.08 31.35 16.37
N ALA A 727 -23.25 30.90 15.86
CA ALA A 727 -23.47 30.73 14.43
C ALA A 727 -23.37 32.07 13.70
N ARG A 728 -24.11 33.10 14.14
CA ARG A 728 -24.06 34.46 13.56
C ARG A 728 -22.65 35.05 13.59
N VAL A 729 -21.91 34.88 14.70
CA VAL A 729 -20.54 35.37 14.86
C VAL A 729 -19.55 34.59 13.97
N MET A 730 -19.72 33.28 13.82
CA MET A 730 -18.97 32.48 12.83
C MET A 730 -19.41 32.73 11.38
N GLY A 731 -20.48 33.51 11.15
CA GLY A 731 -21.10 33.73 9.83
C GLY A 731 -21.72 32.46 9.22
N LEU A 732 -22.26 31.58 10.08
CA LEU A 732 -22.99 30.37 9.73
C LEU A 732 -24.50 30.62 9.79
N PHE A 733 -25.26 30.08 8.83
CA PHE A 733 -26.72 30.21 8.77
C PHE A 733 -27.36 28.95 8.16
N PRO A 734 -28.61 28.59 8.50
CA PRO A 734 -29.29 27.41 7.96
C PRO A 734 -29.30 27.38 6.42
N GLY A 735 -29.04 26.21 5.84
CA GLY A 735 -28.96 26.01 4.38
C GLY A 735 -27.61 26.40 3.76
N GLN A 736 -26.74 27.16 4.44
CA GLN A 736 -25.45 27.59 3.91
C GLN A 736 -24.53 26.42 3.52
N VAL A 737 -23.92 26.46 2.35
CA VAL A 737 -22.94 25.47 1.88
C VAL A 737 -21.54 25.69 2.48
N THR A 738 -20.93 24.60 2.90
CA THR A 738 -19.68 24.47 3.67
C THR A 738 -18.76 23.39 3.08
N VAL A 739 -17.47 23.42 3.40
CA VAL A 739 -16.50 22.42 2.90
C VAL A 739 -15.46 22.02 3.97
N ILE A 740 -15.46 20.75 4.40
CA ILE A 740 -14.41 20.17 5.25
C ILE A 740 -13.26 19.66 4.37
N ILE A 741 -12.02 19.84 4.82
CA ILE A 741 -10.79 19.40 4.13
C ILE A 741 -10.00 18.51 5.10
N HIS A 742 -10.29 17.21 5.11
CA HIS A 742 -9.60 16.24 5.94
C HIS A 742 -8.20 15.93 5.33
N THR A 743 -7.18 16.79 5.54
CA THR A 743 -5.74 16.41 5.36
C THR A 743 -4.76 16.82 6.49
N GLY A 744 -3.52 16.33 6.46
CA GLY A 744 -2.45 16.55 7.44
C GLY A 744 -1.08 16.86 6.83
N SER A 745 -0.01 16.61 7.60
CA SER A 745 1.39 16.92 7.28
C SER A 745 2.08 15.97 6.27
N ARG A 746 1.33 15.00 5.73
CA ARG A 746 1.78 14.03 4.70
C ARG A 746 3.08 13.30 5.12
N GLY A 747 3.88 12.84 4.16
CA GLY A 747 5.16 12.17 4.46
C GLY A 747 6.17 13.04 5.21
N PHE A 748 6.07 14.36 5.10
CA PHE A 748 6.95 15.32 5.78
C PHE A 748 6.84 15.19 7.31
N GLY A 749 5.62 15.26 7.85
CA GLY A 749 5.38 15.13 9.30
C GLY A 749 5.58 13.71 9.84
N TYR A 750 5.24 12.67 9.05
CA TYR A 750 5.63 11.28 9.36
C TYR A 750 7.14 11.22 9.65
N GLN A 751 7.98 11.79 8.78
CA GLN A 751 9.43 11.66 8.94
C GLN A 751 9.98 12.40 10.16
N ILE A 752 9.49 13.62 10.39
CA ILE A 752 9.81 14.39 11.60
C ILE A 752 9.45 13.62 12.87
N CYS A 753 8.37 12.84 12.86
CA CYS A 753 8.09 11.96 13.97
C CYS A 753 9.13 10.82 14.04
N ASP A 754 9.41 10.15 12.92
CA ASP A 754 10.28 8.96 12.90
C ASP A 754 11.71 9.22 13.38
N ASP A 755 12.33 10.28 12.88
CA ASP A 755 13.69 10.68 13.26
C ASP A 755 13.83 10.82 14.79
N TYR A 756 12.78 11.30 15.47
CA TYR A 756 12.86 11.72 16.85
C TYR A 756 12.51 10.67 17.90
N LEU A 757 11.74 9.60 17.65
CA LEU A 757 11.69 8.51 18.65
C LEU A 757 13.01 7.76 18.75
N ALA A 758 13.77 7.65 17.66
CA ALA A 758 15.14 7.12 17.71
C ALA A 758 16.09 7.99 18.55
N VAL A 759 15.77 9.27 18.73
CA VAL A 759 16.44 10.18 19.67
C VAL A 759 15.88 9.99 21.09
N MET A 760 14.55 9.96 21.27
CA MET A 760 13.92 9.81 22.58
C MET A 760 14.25 8.49 23.28
N ASP A 761 14.35 7.39 22.55
CA ASP A 761 14.68 6.07 23.12
C ASP A 761 16.09 6.08 23.76
N ARG A 762 17.02 6.88 23.22
CA ARG A 762 18.34 7.16 23.83
C ARG A 762 18.22 8.12 25.01
N ALA A 763 17.34 9.11 24.91
CA ALA A 763 17.07 10.07 25.98
C ALA A 763 16.51 9.38 27.24
N LEU A 764 15.68 8.34 27.11
CA LEU A 764 15.21 7.54 28.25
C LEU A 764 16.37 7.01 29.11
N ALA A 765 17.39 6.43 28.47
CA ALA A 765 18.58 5.94 29.18
C ALA A 765 19.40 7.10 29.78
N ARG A 766 19.62 8.16 28.99
CA ARG A 766 20.40 9.36 29.38
C ARG A 766 19.82 10.09 30.59
N TYR A 767 18.50 10.17 30.69
CA TYR A 767 17.77 10.86 31.76
C TYR A 767 17.12 9.90 32.77
N HIS A 768 17.49 8.62 32.72
CA HIS A 768 17.05 7.55 33.62
C HIS A 768 15.53 7.39 33.76
N ILE A 769 14.78 7.75 32.71
CA ILE A 769 13.32 7.71 32.69
C ILE A 769 12.85 6.25 32.52
N ARG A 770 12.08 5.77 33.50
CA ARG A 770 11.39 4.47 33.45
C ARG A 770 9.92 4.66 33.11
N LEU A 771 9.41 3.88 32.16
CA LEU A 771 8.04 3.96 31.64
C LEU A 771 7.34 2.59 31.73
N PRO A 772 6.01 2.54 31.87
CA PRO A 772 5.25 1.28 31.82
C PRO A 772 5.15 0.70 30.40
N ASP A 773 5.41 1.52 29.38
CA ASP A 773 5.36 1.17 27.96
C ASP A 773 6.45 1.95 27.21
N ARG A 774 7.22 1.26 26.35
CA ARG A 774 8.28 1.88 25.53
C ARG A 774 7.71 2.76 24.41
N GLN A 775 6.47 2.55 24.00
CA GLN A 775 5.80 3.39 22.99
C GLN A 775 5.59 4.85 23.49
N LEU A 776 5.69 5.09 24.79
CA LEU A 776 5.64 6.41 25.42
C LEU A 776 7.01 7.12 25.47
N ALA A 777 8.05 6.59 24.82
CA ALA A 777 9.40 7.14 24.85
C ALA A 777 9.45 8.65 24.58
N CYS A 778 10.29 9.35 25.38
CA CYS A 778 10.26 10.79 25.56
C CYS A 778 11.61 11.34 26.03
N ALA A 779 11.81 12.64 25.89
CA ALA A 779 12.90 13.38 26.55
C ALA A 779 12.34 14.48 27.47
N PRO A 780 13.07 14.94 28.50
CA PRO A 780 12.71 16.13 29.27
C PRO A 780 12.56 17.34 28.35
N LEU A 781 11.56 18.20 28.58
CA LEU A 781 11.23 19.31 27.71
C LEU A 781 12.39 20.29 27.50
N ARG A 782 13.22 20.51 28.52
CA ARG A 782 14.42 21.38 28.47
C ARG A 782 15.68 20.68 27.95
N SER A 783 15.63 19.40 27.59
CA SER A 783 16.79 18.70 27.02
C SER A 783 17.06 19.14 25.57
N PRO A 784 18.30 19.00 25.06
CA PRO A 784 18.61 19.25 23.65
C PRO A 784 17.72 18.43 22.71
N GLU A 785 17.50 17.15 23.02
CA GLU A 785 16.62 16.24 22.29
C GLU A 785 15.16 16.72 22.31
N GLY A 786 14.67 17.18 23.46
CA GLY A 786 13.31 17.68 23.62
C GLY A 786 13.06 18.97 22.83
N GLN A 787 13.99 19.93 22.90
CA GLN A 787 13.91 21.18 22.15
C GLN A 787 14.04 20.96 20.64
N GLN A 788 14.95 20.09 20.20
CA GLN A 788 15.09 19.72 18.78
C GLN A 788 13.81 19.08 18.23
N TYR A 789 13.20 18.12 18.95
CA TYR A 789 11.94 17.54 18.51
C TYR A 789 10.81 18.58 18.46
N LEU A 790 10.70 19.44 19.47
CA LEU A 790 9.70 20.50 19.51
C LEU A 790 9.82 21.43 18.28
N ALA A 791 11.04 21.82 17.92
CA ALA A 791 11.32 22.66 16.76
C ALA A 791 11.05 21.95 15.42
N ALA A 792 11.37 20.65 15.31
CA ALA A 792 11.08 19.85 14.13
C ALA A 792 9.56 19.58 13.97
N MET A 793 8.87 19.22 15.04
CA MET A 793 7.41 19.02 15.06
C MET A 793 6.67 20.28 14.58
N ARG A 794 7.11 21.47 15.01
CA ARG A 794 6.60 22.77 14.54
C ARG A 794 6.74 22.96 13.03
N CYS A 795 7.86 22.54 12.44
CA CYS A 795 8.00 22.49 10.98
C CYS A 795 6.94 21.58 10.34
N GLY A 796 6.69 20.40 10.91
CA GLY A 796 5.67 19.45 10.45
C GLY A 796 4.25 20.02 10.49
N ILE A 797 3.96 20.82 11.52
CA ILE A 797 2.69 21.54 11.69
C ILE A 797 2.55 22.66 10.65
N ASN A 798 3.61 23.46 10.41
CA ASN A 798 3.63 24.49 9.38
C ASN A 798 3.41 23.93 7.97
N PHE A 799 4.02 22.77 7.65
CA PHE A 799 3.73 22.06 6.40
C PHE A 799 2.24 21.69 6.28
N ALA A 800 1.59 21.25 7.37
CA ALA A 800 0.17 20.91 7.34
C ALA A 800 -0.73 22.15 7.11
N PHE A 801 -0.43 23.27 7.77
CA PHE A 801 -1.11 24.56 7.52
C PHE A 801 -0.99 24.97 6.05
N ALA A 802 0.21 24.94 5.47
CA ALA A 802 0.43 25.25 4.06
C ALA A 802 -0.32 24.28 3.11
N ASN A 803 -0.27 22.97 3.39
CA ASN A 803 -0.94 21.94 2.60
C ASN A 803 -2.45 22.20 2.50
N ARG A 804 -3.10 22.46 3.65
CA ARG A 804 -4.54 22.71 3.73
C ARG A 804 -4.95 24.06 3.15
N GLN A 805 -4.10 25.08 3.25
CA GLN A 805 -4.31 26.38 2.63
C GLN A 805 -4.31 26.30 1.09
N ILE A 806 -3.39 25.53 0.51
CA ILE A 806 -3.34 25.30 -0.95
C ILE A 806 -4.56 24.52 -1.43
N ILE A 807 -5.03 23.54 -0.66
CA ILE A 807 -6.26 22.79 -0.98
C ILE A 807 -7.49 23.69 -0.88
N ALA A 808 -7.58 24.58 0.11
CA ALA A 808 -8.66 25.57 0.21
C ALA A 808 -8.69 26.51 -1.01
N HIS A 809 -7.53 26.97 -1.50
CA HIS A 809 -7.46 27.71 -2.76
C HIS A 809 -7.97 26.88 -3.95
N ASN A 810 -7.50 25.63 -4.11
CA ASN A 810 -7.96 24.75 -5.19
C ASN A 810 -9.46 24.43 -5.11
N THR A 811 -10.03 24.40 -3.90
CA THR A 811 -11.46 24.25 -3.62
C THR A 811 -12.23 25.46 -4.16
N ARG A 812 -11.78 26.70 -3.90
CA ARG A 812 -12.41 27.93 -4.45
C ARG A 812 -12.45 27.93 -5.97
N LYS A 813 -11.33 27.57 -6.62
CA LYS A 813 -11.26 27.44 -8.08
C LYS A 813 -12.22 26.37 -8.62
N ALA A 814 -12.43 25.28 -7.88
CA ALA A 814 -13.38 24.24 -8.25
C ALA A 814 -14.85 24.69 -8.15
N PHE A 815 -15.21 25.45 -7.10
CA PHE A 815 -16.54 26.07 -7.00
C PHE A 815 -16.79 27.05 -8.16
N ALA A 816 -15.84 27.94 -8.45
CA ALA A 816 -15.95 28.91 -9.55
C ALA A 816 -16.13 28.23 -10.92
N GLU A 817 -15.31 27.21 -11.23
CA GLU A 817 -15.42 26.49 -12.50
C GLU A 817 -16.62 25.52 -12.59
N ALA A 818 -17.19 25.11 -11.45
CA ALA A 818 -18.40 24.28 -11.43
C ALA A 818 -19.68 25.12 -11.61
N LEU A 819 -19.77 26.26 -10.93
CA LEU A 819 -20.95 27.11 -10.89
C LEU A 819 -20.95 28.18 -12.01
N GLY A 820 -19.77 28.53 -12.55
CA GLY A 820 -19.62 29.65 -13.49
C GLY A 820 -19.66 31.03 -12.83
N MET A 821 -19.59 31.08 -11.49
CA MET A 821 -19.62 32.29 -10.67
C MET A 821 -18.20 32.76 -10.31
N ARG A 822 -18.04 34.03 -9.92
CA ARG A 822 -16.75 34.53 -9.40
C ARG A 822 -16.54 34.02 -7.97
N GLU A 823 -15.29 33.85 -7.57
CA GLU A 823 -14.92 33.44 -6.20
C GLU A 823 -15.42 34.45 -5.13
N GLU A 824 -15.54 35.72 -5.52
CA GLU A 824 -16.16 36.79 -4.72
C GLU A 824 -17.64 36.53 -4.43
N ASP A 825 -18.42 36.15 -5.45
CA ASP A 825 -19.86 35.91 -5.33
C ASP A 825 -20.12 34.67 -4.46
N ILE A 826 -19.35 33.60 -4.71
CA ILE A 826 -19.38 32.35 -3.93
C ILE A 826 -18.94 32.60 -2.47
N GLY A 827 -17.95 33.45 -2.25
CA GLY A 827 -17.51 33.87 -0.91
C GLY A 827 -17.01 32.74 0.00
N LEU A 828 -16.39 31.67 -0.55
CA LEU A 828 -15.93 30.49 0.19
C LEU A 828 -14.71 30.80 1.09
N ARG A 829 -14.93 31.40 2.25
CA ARG A 829 -13.93 31.77 3.26
C ARG A 829 -13.56 30.59 4.17
N THR A 830 -12.42 30.70 4.83
CA THR A 830 -12.10 29.82 5.97
C THR A 830 -13.02 30.17 7.14
N VAL A 831 -13.62 29.16 7.78
CA VAL A 831 -14.36 29.36 9.06
C VAL A 831 -13.39 29.16 10.20
N TYR A 832 -12.75 27.98 10.25
CA TYR A 832 -11.61 27.74 11.11
C TYR A 832 -10.75 26.59 10.57
N GLU A 833 -9.53 26.45 11.08
CA GLU A 833 -8.71 25.25 10.98
C GLU A 833 -8.07 24.95 12.34
N VAL A 834 -8.01 23.66 12.71
CA VAL A 834 -7.44 23.19 13.97
C VAL A 834 -6.69 21.88 13.78
N ALA A 835 -5.61 21.67 14.51
CA ALA A 835 -4.82 20.44 14.53
C ALA A 835 -5.29 19.49 15.64
N HIS A 836 -5.14 18.18 15.41
CA HIS A 836 -5.56 17.13 16.35
C HIS A 836 -4.46 16.14 16.79
N ASN A 837 -3.24 16.29 16.27
CA ASN A 837 -2.06 15.47 16.54
C ASN A 837 -0.88 16.43 16.71
N ILE A 838 -0.68 16.91 17.94
CA ILE A 838 0.14 18.09 18.23
C ILE A 838 0.56 18.16 19.70
N ALA A 839 1.73 18.74 19.99
CA ALA A 839 2.05 19.23 21.33
C ALA A 839 2.17 20.77 21.31
N LYS A 840 1.71 21.45 22.35
CA LYS A 840 1.77 22.92 22.46
C LYS A 840 2.21 23.36 23.84
N ILE A 841 3.05 24.39 23.90
CA ILE A 841 3.29 25.10 25.16
C ILE A 841 2.16 26.11 25.34
N GLU A 842 1.34 25.89 26.36
CA GLU A 842 0.15 26.69 26.69
C GLU A 842 0.23 27.10 28.17
N GLU A 843 -0.68 27.97 28.60
CA GLU A 843 -0.79 28.37 30.01
C GLU A 843 -2.15 27.94 30.55
N HIS A 844 -2.16 27.28 31.71
CA HIS A 844 -3.35 26.68 32.32
C HIS A 844 -3.32 26.87 33.84
N THR A 845 -4.50 26.92 34.46
CA THR A 845 -4.62 26.98 35.93
C THR A 845 -4.64 25.58 36.53
N ILE A 846 -3.64 25.27 37.33
CA ILE A 846 -3.38 23.95 37.91
C ILE A 846 -3.25 24.14 39.41
N ASP A 847 -4.13 23.47 40.17
CA ASP A 847 -4.19 23.50 41.63
C ASP A 847 -4.25 24.91 42.25
N GLY A 848 -4.82 25.87 41.49
CA GLY A 848 -4.98 27.28 41.84
C GLY A 848 -3.95 28.22 41.21
N GLU A 849 -2.85 27.70 40.68
CA GLU A 849 -1.74 28.49 40.13
C GLU A 849 -1.76 28.53 38.60
N ARG A 850 -1.45 29.68 38.00
CA ARG A 850 -1.17 29.78 36.55
C ARG A 850 0.20 29.18 36.26
N ARG A 851 0.23 28.07 35.52
CA ARG A 851 1.46 27.37 35.12
C ARG A 851 1.52 27.24 33.60
N ARG A 852 2.73 27.33 33.03
CA ARG A 852 2.98 27.00 31.63
C ARG A 852 3.28 25.51 31.50
N VAL A 853 2.67 24.85 30.54
CA VAL A 853 2.73 23.40 30.36
C VAL A 853 2.77 23.01 28.89
N CYS A 854 3.41 21.89 28.57
CA CYS A 854 3.31 21.28 27.25
C CYS A 854 2.10 20.34 27.19
N VAL A 855 1.05 20.72 26.49
CA VAL A 855 -0.16 19.92 26.28
C VAL A 855 0.00 19.09 25.01
N HIS A 856 0.11 17.77 25.16
CA HIS A 856 0.02 16.79 24.07
C HIS A 856 -1.45 16.47 23.78
N ARG A 857 -1.81 16.45 22.51
CA ARG A 857 -3.13 16.06 22.01
C ARG A 857 -2.97 15.12 20.82
N LYS A 858 -3.63 13.96 20.87
CA LYS A 858 -3.55 12.91 19.84
C LYS A 858 -4.92 12.35 19.51
N GLY A 859 -5.41 12.64 18.32
CA GLY A 859 -6.84 12.57 18.03
C GLY A 859 -7.66 13.40 19.03
N ALA A 860 -7.18 14.58 19.40
CA ALA A 860 -7.88 15.48 20.31
C ALA A 860 -7.61 16.93 19.92
N THR A 861 -8.62 17.78 20.07
CA THR A 861 -8.67 19.12 19.47
C THR A 861 -8.60 20.19 20.54
N ARG A 862 -7.93 21.31 20.27
CA ARG A 862 -7.94 22.47 21.18
C ARG A 862 -9.29 23.16 21.18
N ALA A 863 -9.75 23.59 22.35
CA ALA A 863 -11.08 24.10 22.64
C ALA A 863 -11.02 25.24 23.69
N PHE A 864 -10.32 26.34 23.37
CA PHE A 864 -10.19 27.50 24.24
C PHE A 864 -11.52 28.27 24.44
N PRO A 865 -11.70 28.95 25.60
CA PRO A 865 -12.96 29.54 26.05
C PRO A 865 -13.20 30.94 25.46
N PRO A 866 -14.42 31.50 25.59
CA PRO A 866 -14.65 32.93 25.47
C PRO A 866 -13.61 33.76 26.24
N GLY A 867 -13.22 34.90 25.67
CA GLY A 867 -12.21 35.81 26.22
C GLY A 867 -10.75 35.46 25.90
N HIS A 868 -10.42 34.22 25.53
CA HIS A 868 -9.02 33.79 25.41
C HIS A 868 -8.24 34.52 24.30
N SER A 869 -7.02 34.96 24.61
CA SER A 869 -6.22 35.86 23.76
C SER A 869 -5.79 35.22 22.42
N GLN A 870 -5.47 33.92 22.41
CA GLN A 870 -5.10 33.17 21.20
C GLN A 870 -6.28 32.81 20.28
N ILE A 871 -7.50 33.26 20.60
CA ILE A 871 -8.66 33.14 19.70
C ILE A 871 -8.69 34.37 18.77
N PRO A 872 -9.03 34.22 17.48
CA PRO A 872 -9.26 35.34 16.56
C PRO A 872 -10.17 36.41 17.14
N ALA A 873 -9.94 37.67 16.81
CA ALA A 873 -10.67 38.79 17.41
C ALA A 873 -12.18 38.66 17.17
N ALA A 874 -12.55 38.22 15.97
CA ALA A 874 -13.94 37.97 15.57
C ALA A 874 -14.65 36.89 16.41
N TYR A 875 -13.95 35.88 16.93
CA TYR A 875 -14.55 34.75 17.66
C TYR A 875 -14.32 34.79 19.17
N ARG A 876 -13.56 35.77 19.68
CA ARG A 876 -13.18 35.81 21.10
C ARG A 876 -14.37 35.90 22.04
N SER A 877 -15.51 36.47 21.63
CA SER A 877 -16.74 36.50 22.44
C SER A 877 -17.42 35.14 22.60
N ILE A 878 -17.21 34.20 21.68
CA ILE A 878 -17.97 32.92 21.61
C ILE A 878 -17.12 31.69 21.98
N GLY A 879 -15.79 31.82 22.04
CA GLY A 879 -14.87 30.72 22.25
C GLY A 879 -14.29 30.19 20.93
N GLN A 880 -13.27 29.32 21.03
CA GLN A 880 -12.55 28.85 19.84
C GLN A 880 -13.44 27.89 19.07
N PRO A 881 -13.61 28.03 17.74
CA PRO A 881 -14.27 27.01 16.94
C PRO A 881 -13.54 25.68 17.05
N VAL A 882 -14.34 24.62 17.14
CA VAL A 882 -13.91 23.21 17.16
C VAL A 882 -14.61 22.51 16.01
N LEU A 883 -13.84 21.72 15.27
CA LEU A 883 -14.26 21.10 14.02
C LEU A 883 -14.28 19.58 14.20
N ILE A 884 -15.47 18.99 14.25
CA ILE A 884 -15.65 17.55 14.41
C ILE A 884 -16.08 16.96 13.06
N PRO A 885 -15.14 16.50 12.21
CA PRO A 885 -15.48 15.71 11.04
C PRO A 885 -16.24 14.44 11.46
N GLY A 886 -17.38 14.23 10.79
CA GLY A 886 -18.05 12.94 10.79
C GLY A 886 -17.38 11.96 9.84
N ASP A 887 -18.20 11.07 9.31
CA ASP A 887 -17.84 10.05 8.33
C ASP A 887 -18.75 10.17 7.10
N MET A 888 -18.36 9.49 6.03
CA MET A 888 -18.91 9.62 4.67
C MET A 888 -20.39 9.20 4.61
N GLY A 889 -21.29 10.11 4.98
CA GLY A 889 -22.73 9.88 5.05
C GLY A 889 -23.40 10.14 6.41
N ARG A 890 -22.69 10.70 7.40
CA ARG A 890 -23.26 11.24 8.66
C ARG A 890 -22.83 12.68 8.87
N TYR A 891 -23.41 13.32 9.88
CA TYR A 891 -23.20 14.74 10.16
C TYR A 891 -21.78 15.03 10.65
N SER A 892 -21.21 16.11 10.14
CA SER A 892 -20.07 16.78 10.78
C SER A 892 -20.60 17.88 11.71
N TYR A 893 -19.82 18.34 12.70
CA TYR A 893 -20.27 19.37 13.66
C TYR A 893 -19.26 20.51 13.82
N VAL A 894 -19.81 21.71 14.07
CA VAL A 894 -19.08 22.88 14.57
C VAL A 894 -19.48 23.10 16.02
N LEU A 895 -18.50 23.17 16.91
CA LEU A 895 -18.66 23.49 18.34
C LEU A 895 -17.83 24.73 18.69
N VAL A 896 -17.98 25.27 19.90
CA VAL A 896 -17.02 26.19 20.53
C VAL A 896 -16.40 25.59 21.79
N GLY A 897 -15.17 25.99 22.10
CA GLY A 897 -14.52 25.75 23.38
C GLY A 897 -15.14 26.54 24.53
N THR A 898 -14.88 26.10 25.75
CA THR A 898 -15.61 26.54 26.96
C THR A 898 -14.67 26.67 28.16
N GLU A 899 -15.13 27.41 29.17
CA GLU A 899 -14.36 27.62 30.41
C GLU A 899 -14.14 26.30 31.17
N GLN A 900 -15.12 25.40 31.16
CA GLN A 900 -15.00 24.05 31.72
C GLN A 900 -13.92 23.22 31.01
N ALA A 901 -13.67 23.44 29.71
CA ALA A 901 -12.56 22.79 29.01
C ALA A 901 -11.19 23.25 29.55
N MET A 902 -10.99 24.54 29.84
CA MET A 902 -9.75 25.01 30.49
C MET A 902 -9.56 24.37 31.87
N GLN A 903 -10.64 24.27 32.63
CA GLN A 903 -10.60 23.76 34.00
C GLN A 903 -10.37 22.25 34.06
N GLU A 904 -10.95 21.46 33.16
CA GLU A 904 -10.95 19.99 33.24
C GLU A 904 -10.12 19.25 32.17
N THR A 905 -9.88 19.85 31.00
CA THR A 905 -9.24 19.18 29.85
C THR A 905 -8.03 19.91 29.24
N PHE A 906 -7.51 20.93 29.92
CA PHE A 906 -6.49 21.84 29.38
C PHE A 906 -6.94 22.46 28.05
N GLY A 907 -8.19 22.94 28.00
CA GLY A 907 -8.80 23.51 26.80
C GLY A 907 -8.84 22.51 25.65
N SER A 908 -9.38 21.31 25.86
CA SER A 908 -9.40 20.23 24.86
C SER A 908 -10.74 19.49 24.74
N THR A 909 -11.00 18.92 23.56
CA THR A 909 -12.19 18.10 23.27
C THR A 909 -11.87 17.06 22.17
N CYS A 910 -12.87 16.31 21.69
CA CYS A 910 -12.75 15.29 20.65
C CYS A 910 -12.26 15.82 19.28
N HIS A 911 -11.88 14.93 18.36
CA HIS A 911 -11.43 15.25 16.98
C HIS A 911 -12.30 14.69 15.85
N GLY A 912 -13.28 13.84 16.15
CA GLY A 912 -14.09 13.18 15.13
C GLY A 912 -14.95 12.07 15.73
N ALA A 913 -15.47 11.20 14.87
CA ALA A 913 -16.34 10.10 15.29
C ALA A 913 -15.64 9.02 16.16
N GLY A 914 -14.35 8.74 15.94
CA GLY A 914 -13.66 7.60 16.55
C GLY A 914 -14.09 6.25 15.96
N ARG A 915 -13.13 5.33 15.73
CA ARG A 915 -13.40 4.12 14.93
C ARG A 915 -13.93 2.95 15.77
N GLN A 916 -15.06 2.35 15.38
CA GLN A 916 -15.64 1.15 16.03
C GLN A 916 -15.39 -0.14 15.25
N LEU A 917 -15.42 -0.09 13.92
CA LEU A 917 -15.19 -1.25 13.06
C LEU A 917 -13.90 -1.06 12.29
N SER A 918 -13.03 -2.07 12.27
CA SER A 918 -11.90 -2.09 11.33
C SER A 918 -12.38 -1.91 9.89
N ARG A 919 -11.52 -1.40 9.00
CA ARG A 919 -11.82 -1.25 7.55
C ARG A 919 -12.35 -2.53 6.91
N THR A 920 -12.00 -3.67 7.49
CA THR A 920 -12.48 -5.02 7.14
C THR A 920 -13.89 -5.33 7.65
N LYS A 921 -14.19 -5.07 8.92
CA LYS A 921 -15.56 -5.27 9.45
C LYS A 921 -16.54 -4.27 8.79
N ALA A 922 -16.09 -3.04 8.52
CA ALA A 922 -16.77 -2.05 7.70
C ALA A 922 -17.11 -2.56 6.28
N LYS A 923 -16.12 -2.99 5.48
CA LYS A 923 -16.39 -3.54 4.14
C LYS A 923 -17.30 -4.76 4.13
N LYS A 924 -17.25 -5.60 5.17
CA LYS A 924 -18.14 -6.77 5.28
C LYS A 924 -19.61 -6.34 5.41
N VAL A 925 -19.88 -5.26 6.16
CA VAL A 925 -21.20 -4.60 6.26
C VAL A 925 -21.57 -3.86 4.96
N ALA A 926 -20.59 -3.37 4.20
CA ALA A 926 -20.75 -2.77 2.87
C ALA A 926 -20.80 -3.79 1.70
N SER A 927 -20.86 -5.10 1.96
CA SER A 927 -20.75 -6.13 0.92
C SER A 927 -22.08 -6.37 0.20
N GLY A 928 -22.07 -6.35 -1.14
CA GLY A 928 -23.30 -6.43 -1.96
C GLY A 928 -24.12 -5.13 -1.99
N ARG A 929 -23.68 -4.11 -1.25
CA ARG A 929 -24.30 -2.78 -1.17
C ARG A 929 -23.69 -1.82 -2.18
N HIS A 930 -24.54 -1.01 -2.80
CA HIS A 930 -24.13 0.04 -3.73
C HIS A 930 -23.97 1.35 -2.95
N VAL A 931 -23.02 1.40 -2.01
CA VAL A 931 -22.86 2.51 -1.05
C VAL A 931 -22.87 3.89 -1.70
N ALA A 932 -22.25 4.06 -2.87
CA ALA A 932 -22.29 5.33 -3.61
C ALA A 932 -23.70 5.70 -4.10
N GLU A 933 -24.52 4.73 -4.53
CA GLU A 933 -25.91 4.92 -4.94
C GLU A 933 -26.84 5.07 -3.71
N GLU A 934 -26.57 4.36 -2.61
CA GLU A 934 -27.30 4.51 -1.33
C GLU A 934 -27.10 5.90 -0.73
N LEU A 935 -25.88 6.43 -0.82
CA LEU A 935 -25.56 7.80 -0.40
C LEU A 935 -26.17 8.81 -1.38
N ARG A 936 -26.10 8.57 -2.69
CA ARG A 936 -26.75 9.40 -3.73
C ARG A 936 -28.27 9.47 -3.56
N ALA A 937 -28.92 8.36 -3.23
CA ALA A 937 -30.34 8.30 -2.88
C ALA A 937 -30.70 9.04 -1.57
N ARG A 938 -29.70 9.34 -0.73
CA ARG A 938 -29.81 10.21 0.46
C ARG A 938 -29.39 11.67 0.18
N GLY A 939 -29.11 12.02 -1.07
CA GLY A 939 -28.66 13.35 -1.52
C GLY A 939 -27.14 13.58 -1.47
N ILE A 940 -26.32 12.51 -1.42
CA ILE A 940 -24.89 12.60 -1.11
C ILE A 940 -24.03 12.02 -2.24
N ILE A 941 -23.37 12.89 -3.00
CA ILE A 941 -22.61 12.53 -4.20
C ILE A 941 -21.15 12.25 -3.85
N VAL A 942 -20.79 10.97 -3.80
CA VAL A 942 -19.42 10.54 -3.49
C VAL A 942 -18.58 10.32 -4.75
N ARG A 943 -17.31 10.73 -4.68
CA ARG A 943 -16.21 10.31 -5.56
C ARG A 943 -15.03 9.86 -4.69
N GLY A 944 -14.21 8.99 -5.24
CA GLY A 944 -12.91 8.66 -4.66
C GLY A 944 -12.08 7.90 -5.67
N ALA A 945 -10.81 7.63 -5.36
CA ALA A 945 -9.94 6.86 -6.26
C ALA A 945 -10.50 5.47 -6.61
N SER A 946 -11.42 4.92 -5.79
CA SER A 946 -12.18 3.71 -6.12
C SER A 946 -13.49 3.58 -5.32
N ILE A 947 -14.41 2.72 -5.79
CA ILE A 947 -15.56 2.25 -4.99
C ILE A 947 -15.09 1.52 -3.72
N ARG A 948 -13.90 0.89 -3.75
CA ARG A 948 -13.30 0.25 -2.59
C ARG A 948 -12.97 1.28 -1.49
N THR A 949 -12.46 2.46 -1.86
CA THR A 949 -12.18 3.60 -0.96
C THR A 949 -13.46 4.03 -0.25
N ILE A 950 -14.57 4.11 -0.97
CA ILE A 950 -15.90 4.45 -0.44
C ILE A 950 -16.30 3.40 0.62
N ASN A 951 -16.29 2.11 0.28
CA ASN A 951 -16.72 1.04 1.17
C ASN A 951 -15.77 0.79 2.38
N GLU A 952 -14.57 1.39 2.45
CA GLU A 952 -13.69 1.30 3.63
C GLU A 952 -14.14 2.18 4.80
N GLU A 953 -14.83 3.30 4.50
CA GLU A 953 -15.19 4.33 5.47
C GLU A 953 -16.71 4.60 5.46
N ILE A 954 -17.51 3.53 5.41
CA ILE A 954 -18.97 3.61 5.57
C ILE A 954 -19.35 4.20 6.95
N PRO A 955 -20.53 4.83 7.09
CA PRO A 955 -21.03 5.32 8.36
C PRO A 955 -20.92 4.36 9.53
N GLU A 956 -21.29 3.10 9.30
CA GLU A 956 -21.33 2.07 10.33
C GLU A 956 -19.93 1.72 10.89
N ALA A 957 -18.84 2.23 10.29
CA ALA A 957 -17.46 1.96 10.72
C ALA A 957 -17.00 2.74 11.98
N TYR A 958 -17.73 3.76 12.39
CA TYR A 958 -17.34 4.72 13.42
C TYR A 958 -18.42 4.86 14.51
N LYS A 959 -18.06 5.29 15.73
CA LYS A 959 -19.07 5.65 16.76
C LYS A 959 -20.01 6.70 16.20
N ASP A 960 -21.23 6.82 16.72
CA ASP A 960 -22.06 7.95 16.30
C ASP A 960 -21.43 9.26 16.76
N VAL A 961 -20.98 10.05 15.79
CA VAL A 961 -20.39 11.37 16.03
C VAL A 961 -21.37 12.32 16.73
N ALA A 962 -22.68 12.13 16.57
CA ALA A 962 -23.68 12.84 17.35
C ALA A 962 -23.62 12.48 18.85
N GLU A 963 -23.32 11.23 19.20
CA GLU A 963 -23.15 10.80 20.59
C GLU A 963 -21.83 11.30 21.17
N VAL A 964 -20.72 11.20 20.42
CA VAL A 964 -19.42 11.77 20.85
C VAL A 964 -19.54 13.26 21.14
N VAL A 965 -20.21 14.01 20.26
CA VAL A 965 -20.47 15.44 20.43
C VAL A 965 -21.43 15.71 21.60
N GLU A 966 -22.47 14.90 21.79
CA GLU A 966 -23.38 15.06 22.93
C GLU A 966 -22.68 14.81 24.28
N VAL A 967 -21.75 13.84 24.36
CA VAL A 967 -20.93 13.62 25.57
C VAL A 967 -20.06 14.85 25.84
N CYS A 968 -19.33 15.35 24.85
CA CYS A 968 -18.52 16.57 25.00
C CYS A 968 -19.36 17.81 25.36
N HIS A 969 -20.61 17.87 24.88
CA HIS A 969 -21.55 18.95 25.18
C HIS A 969 -22.13 18.87 26.59
N ARG A 970 -22.50 17.68 27.06
CA ARG A 970 -23.07 17.45 28.40
C ARG A 970 -22.03 17.41 29.51
N ALA A 971 -20.80 17.06 29.19
CA ALA A 971 -19.63 17.32 30.04
C ALA A 971 -19.16 18.79 29.98
N GLY A 972 -19.82 19.65 29.19
CA GLY A 972 -19.55 21.08 29.10
C GLY A 972 -18.19 21.47 28.48
N ILE A 973 -17.31 20.52 28.15
CA ILE A 973 -15.97 20.75 27.55
C ILE A 973 -16.01 21.26 26.09
N SER A 974 -17.20 21.41 25.51
CA SER A 974 -17.47 22.23 24.31
C SER A 974 -18.98 22.49 24.17
N ARG A 975 -19.40 23.52 23.42
CA ARG A 975 -20.82 23.82 23.15
C ARG A 975 -21.15 23.62 21.67
N LYS A 976 -22.20 22.86 21.34
CA LYS A 976 -22.67 22.69 19.95
C LYS A 976 -23.07 24.05 19.35
N VAL A 977 -22.66 24.31 18.11
CA VAL A 977 -23.05 25.50 17.35
C VAL A 977 -23.84 25.15 16.11
N ALA A 978 -23.31 24.26 15.26
CA ALA A 978 -23.96 23.85 14.01
C ALA A 978 -23.79 22.35 13.73
N GLN A 979 -24.81 21.76 13.13
CA GLN A 979 -24.75 20.46 12.46
C GLN A 979 -24.58 20.68 10.95
N LEU A 980 -23.58 20.04 10.35
CA LEU A 980 -23.31 20.07 8.92
C LEU A 980 -23.74 18.73 8.31
N ARG A 981 -24.63 18.73 7.32
CA ARG A 981 -25.04 17.53 6.56
C ARG A 981 -24.21 17.42 5.28
N PRO A 982 -23.50 16.30 5.05
CA PRO A 982 -22.79 16.08 3.78
C PRO A 982 -23.75 15.97 2.60
N ILE A 983 -23.31 16.49 1.46
CA ILE A 983 -23.98 16.43 0.15
C ILE A 983 -23.01 16.05 -0.98
N GLY A 984 -21.72 16.26 -0.80
CA GLY A 984 -20.67 15.81 -1.71
C GLY A 984 -19.43 15.36 -0.96
N CYS A 985 -18.72 14.34 -1.42
CA CYS A 985 -17.48 13.90 -0.76
C CYS A 985 -16.49 13.39 -1.81
N ILE A 986 -15.27 13.93 -1.82
CA ILE A 986 -14.13 13.37 -2.55
C ILE A 986 -13.20 12.67 -1.56
N LYS A 987 -12.73 11.47 -1.88
CA LYS A 987 -11.95 10.66 -0.93
C LYS A 987 -10.71 10.00 -1.53
N GLY A 988 -9.68 9.91 -0.68
CA GLY A 988 -8.33 9.44 -1.00
C GLY A 988 -8.23 7.99 -1.45
#